data_AF-A0A7L8SIL0-F1
#
_entry.id   AF-A0A7L8SIL0-F1
#
_cell.length_a   1.000
_cell.length_b   1.000
_cell.length_c   1.000
_cell.angle_alpha   90.00
_cell.angle_beta   90.00
_cell.angle_gamma   90.00
#
_symmetry.space_group_name_H-M   'P 1'
#
loop_
_entity.id
_entity.type
_entity.pdbx_description
1 polymer ?
#
loop_
_entity_poly.entity_id
_entity_poly.type
_entity_poly.pdbx_seq_one_letter_code
_entity_poly.pdbx_strand_id
1 'polypeptide(L)'
;MKRRTLFKKFTPLLVSVSAGAFPIISNAKEQSLTDRAPSLSDYKDLLNYSGPAVTVRVVGRGTSDGKEGVFQYNALAPNRTNGGTAFAHVSGVGAWMRQFVGGLHSSWFGAVSGRDTSASAELQALFDAAAGGLAIIDPGVYRCTSSLILRGDLSAHGAVLNFFGAKAGGAVNACVYQVEQGNIDGLQINAAGVSSCCAGVWVNADLQQKRPCKYNLTIKNVSNNDKTQPAYGFILVRSSNSNFKDGDYDIRVSVENIQAAANGRIGDAGGAARGIGVSFNARGCTPRVRIHDSLVNGVKSGSAPFGEDADGIGIIQVDHAEPGAGGSYLIENCVVNESMGRGYKIQAPNTTLDNCISRGRCLESFSTYSPNTSIKNSKSYNSGAACISVNGDGCIISEFYGDSVGFAPLRIYATANNTKISGGTFIYRAPVTFDKTLRACMFAANTVSVSNSVFKNTSGQGTGIRALGAIKLNISDCDFKDLEYGVSFDASCIGVALIENSFIDVSNDGLICFGNFPLTVAVKKTKISAGRRGINLYSSGGLASAAAHIENCTVSAGADGITSGQGSLILNNKINSTATRSDSHGISLKGHSEASGNTVGLFKYNYVYEDPAKFSISRNISISAVETGYFRPGEDKKVKKKNLEK
;
A
#
# COMPACT_ATOMS: atom_id res chain seq x y z
N MET A 1 -60.69 2.39 -45.84
CA MET A 1 -60.27 0.99 -45.56
C MET A 1 -59.43 0.96 -44.29
N LYS A 2 -59.92 0.30 -43.24
CA LYS A 2 -59.22 0.14 -41.94
C LYS A 2 -58.31 -1.09 -42.01
N ARG A 3 -56.99 -0.94 -41.75
CA ARG A 3 -56.12 -2.04 -41.31
C ARG A 3 -55.62 -1.72 -39.90
N ARG A 4 -56.17 -2.44 -38.92
CA ARG A 4 -55.68 -2.50 -37.54
C ARG A 4 -54.62 -3.59 -37.47
N THR A 5 -53.38 -3.23 -37.18
CA THR A 5 -52.31 -4.19 -36.87
C THR A 5 -52.27 -4.35 -35.35
N LEU A 6 -52.71 -5.50 -34.84
CA LEU A 6 -52.53 -5.90 -33.44
C LEU A 6 -51.05 -6.28 -33.21
N PHE A 7 -50.30 -5.45 -32.50
CA PHE A 7 -49.08 -5.89 -31.82
C PHE A 7 -49.44 -6.20 -30.35
N LYS A 8 -49.59 -7.50 -30.04
CA LYS A 8 -49.62 -7.97 -28.65
C LYS A 8 -48.21 -7.79 -28.06
N LYS A 9 -48.09 -6.94 -27.04
CA LYS A 9 -46.93 -6.91 -26.14
C LYS A 9 -46.82 -8.27 -25.45
N PHE A 10 -45.81 -9.05 -25.81
CA PHE A 10 -45.31 -10.14 -24.97
C PHE A 10 -44.39 -9.51 -23.93
N THR A 11 -44.92 -9.29 -22.72
CA THR A 11 -44.09 -9.09 -21.54
C THR A 11 -43.65 -10.48 -21.09
N PRO A 12 -42.35 -10.84 -21.10
CA PRO A 12 -41.94 -12.09 -20.47
C PRO A 12 -42.18 -11.94 -18.96
N LEU A 13 -43.15 -12.69 -18.46
CA LEU A 13 -43.32 -12.91 -17.03
C LEU A 13 -42.10 -13.71 -16.57
N LEU A 14 -41.10 -13.03 -16.02
CA LEU A 14 -40.04 -13.66 -15.24
C LEU A 14 -40.68 -14.22 -13.97
N VAL A 15 -41.21 -15.45 -14.06
CA VAL A 15 -41.52 -16.25 -12.90
C VAL A 15 -40.19 -16.64 -12.28
N SER A 16 -39.75 -15.89 -11.27
CA SER A 16 -38.77 -16.40 -10.33
C SER A 16 -39.40 -17.61 -9.65
N VAL A 17 -38.99 -18.80 -10.03
CA VAL A 17 -39.30 -20.01 -9.27
C VAL A 17 -38.50 -19.89 -7.98
N SER A 18 -39.09 -19.32 -6.93
CA SER A 18 -38.54 -19.48 -5.60
C SER A 18 -38.55 -20.98 -5.31
N ALA A 19 -37.38 -21.56 -5.07
CA ALA A 19 -37.27 -22.90 -4.50
C ALA A 19 -38.30 -23.01 -3.36
N GLY A 20 -39.22 -23.96 -3.49
CA GLY A 20 -40.36 -24.10 -2.59
C GLY A 20 -39.90 -24.06 -1.15
N ALA A 21 -40.55 -23.21 -0.35
CA ALA A 21 -40.40 -23.23 1.09
C ALA A 21 -40.81 -24.63 1.58
N PHE A 22 -39.83 -25.42 2.00
CA PHE A 22 -40.11 -26.64 2.75
C PHE A 22 -40.77 -26.22 4.08
N PRO A 23 -41.89 -26.86 4.47
CA PRO A 23 -42.52 -26.55 5.75
C PRO A 23 -41.54 -26.87 6.89
N ILE A 24 -41.20 -25.84 7.66
CA ILE A 24 -40.43 -25.98 8.90
C ILE A 24 -41.34 -26.69 9.91
N ILE A 25 -41.11 -27.99 10.12
CA ILE A 25 -41.81 -28.78 11.15
C ILE A 25 -41.04 -28.56 12.47
N SER A 26 -41.73 -28.10 13.50
CA SER A 26 -41.15 -27.80 14.82
C SER A 26 -40.52 -29.03 15.52
N ASN A 27 -39.39 -28.82 16.21
CA ASN A 27 -38.51 -29.80 16.88
C ASN A 27 -39.18 -30.91 17.72
N ALA A 28 -40.38 -30.73 18.28
CA ALA A 28 -41.02 -31.72 19.15
C ALA A 28 -41.63 -32.93 18.39
N LYS A 29 -41.98 -32.77 17.10
CA LYS A 29 -42.53 -33.86 16.27
C LYS A 29 -41.43 -34.71 15.61
N GLU A 30 -40.25 -34.12 15.41
CA GLU A 30 -39.11 -34.75 14.75
C GLU A 30 -38.56 -35.94 15.57
N GLN A 31 -38.46 -35.79 16.90
CA GLN A 31 -38.03 -36.86 17.81
C GLN A 31 -38.92 -38.11 17.75
N SER A 32 -40.26 -37.95 17.67
CA SER A 32 -41.17 -39.11 17.69
C SER A 32 -41.19 -39.91 16.38
N LEU A 33 -40.80 -39.30 15.25
CA LEU A 33 -40.71 -39.96 13.94
C LEU A 33 -39.34 -40.62 13.74
N THR A 34 -38.27 -40.05 14.31
CA THR A 34 -36.92 -40.63 14.25
C THR A 34 -36.75 -41.91 15.07
N ASP A 35 -37.51 -42.07 16.16
CA ASP A 35 -37.42 -43.27 17.03
C ASP A 35 -38.03 -44.53 16.40
N ARG A 36 -38.83 -44.39 15.32
CA ARG A 36 -39.46 -45.50 14.60
C ARG A 36 -38.88 -45.75 13.21
N ALA A 37 -37.92 -44.95 12.76
CA ALA A 37 -37.30 -45.11 11.45
C ALA A 37 -36.37 -46.35 11.46
N PRO A 38 -36.42 -47.22 10.42
CA PRO A 38 -35.46 -48.30 10.28
C PRO A 38 -34.02 -47.77 10.27
N SER A 39 -33.14 -48.41 11.04
CA SER A 39 -31.72 -48.10 11.09
C SER A 39 -30.97 -48.90 10.01
N LEU A 40 -30.30 -48.20 9.12
CA LEU A 40 -29.50 -48.73 8.01
C LEU A 40 -28.02 -48.51 8.29
N SER A 41 -27.15 -49.47 7.97
CA SER A 41 -25.75 -49.40 8.37
C SER A 41 -24.95 -48.37 7.57
N ASP A 42 -25.32 -48.12 6.31
CA ASP A 42 -24.65 -47.15 5.44
C ASP A 42 -25.54 -46.69 4.26
N TYR A 43 -24.93 -45.93 3.34
CA TYR A 43 -25.59 -45.50 2.10
C TYR A 43 -25.89 -46.65 1.13
N LYS A 44 -25.15 -47.76 1.16
CA LYS A 44 -25.45 -48.93 0.31
C LYS A 44 -26.76 -49.57 0.76
N ASP A 45 -27.00 -49.66 2.06
CA ASP A 45 -28.26 -50.14 2.61
C ASP A 45 -29.40 -49.16 2.30
N LEU A 46 -29.15 -47.85 2.40
CA LEU A 46 -30.11 -46.80 2.00
C LEU A 46 -30.56 -46.97 0.55
N LEU A 47 -29.60 -47.15 -0.37
CA LEU A 47 -29.90 -47.30 -1.79
C LEU A 47 -30.74 -48.55 -2.08
N ASN A 48 -30.51 -49.65 -1.36
CA ASN A 48 -31.22 -50.92 -1.55
C ASN A 48 -32.48 -51.07 -0.69
N TYR A 49 -32.81 -50.07 0.14
CA TYR A 49 -33.96 -50.15 1.03
C TYR A 49 -35.26 -50.10 0.22
N SER A 50 -36.01 -51.19 0.22
CA SER A 50 -37.32 -51.35 -0.44
C SER A 50 -38.49 -51.46 0.54
N GLY A 51 -38.25 -51.17 1.82
CA GLY A 51 -39.28 -51.27 2.85
C GLY A 51 -40.33 -50.16 2.74
N PRO A 52 -41.45 -50.30 3.47
CA PRO A 52 -42.59 -49.37 3.37
C PRO A 52 -42.34 -48.00 4.00
N ALA A 53 -41.22 -47.81 4.72
CA ALA A 53 -40.94 -46.56 5.41
C ALA A 53 -40.50 -45.47 4.41
N VAL A 54 -41.19 -44.34 4.45
CA VAL A 54 -40.80 -43.13 3.71
C VAL A 54 -39.68 -42.35 4.39
N THR A 55 -39.33 -42.71 5.62
CA THR A 55 -38.24 -42.11 6.40
C THR A 55 -37.38 -43.22 7.01
N VAL A 56 -36.08 -43.12 6.82
CA VAL A 56 -35.09 -44.08 7.32
C VAL A 56 -33.93 -43.34 7.99
N ARG A 57 -33.25 -44.00 8.92
CA ARG A 57 -32.07 -43.47 9.59
C ARG A 57 -30.84 -44.26 9.14
N VAL A 58 -29.82 -43.58 8.64
CA VAL A 58 -28.50 -44.19 8.43
C VAL A 58 -27.69 -43.96 9.70
N VAL A 59 -27.16 -45.03 10.30
CA VAL A 59 -26.35 -44.95 11.53
C VAL A 59 -24.85 -44.85 11.27
N GLY A 60 -24.39 -45.16 10.05
CA GLY A 60 -22.96 -45.18 9.69
C GLY A 60 -22.26 -46.49 10.09
N ARG A 61 -21.13 -46.82 9.44
CA ARG A 61 -20.35 -48.06 9.75
C ARG A 61 -19.43 -47.90 10.97
N GLY A 62 -19.52 -46.79 11.69
CA GLY A 62 -18.74 -46.42 12.86
C GLY A 62 -18.93 -44.93 13.18
N THR A 63 -18.56 -44.50 14.39
CA THR A 63 -18.86 -43.15 14.93
C THR A 63 -18.08 -41.99 14.27
N SER A 64 -17.46 -42.17 13.10
CA SER A 64 -16.51 -41.19 12.55
C SER A 64 -16.51 -41.05 11.02
N ASP A 65 -17.45 -41.64 10.29
CA ASP A 65 -17.51 -41.48 8.84
C ASP A 65 -18.41 -40.32 8.38
N GLY A 66 -19.20 -39.73 9.28
CA GLY A 66 -20.10 -38.59 9.05
C GLY A 66 -21.23 -38.89 8.07
N LYS A 67 -21.49 -40.17 7.81
CA LYS A 67 -22.55 -40.62 6.90
C LYS A 67 -23.88 -40.81 7.59
N GLU A 68 -23.91 -40.73 8.92
CA GLU A 68 -25.12 -40.80 9.70
C GLU A 68 -26.10 -39.67 9.33
N GLY A 69 -27.40 -39.95 9.43
CA GLY A 69 -28.43 -38.98 9.12
C GLY A 69 -29.83 -39.57 8.98
N VAL A 70 -30.82 -38.69 8.89
CA VAL A 70 -32.21 -39.05 8.61
C VAL A 70 -32.50 -38.71 7.16
N PHE A 71 -33.14 -39.65 6.45
CA PHE A 71 -33.45 -39.53 5.04
C PHE A 71 -34.94 -39.75 4.80
N GLN A 72 -35.54 -38.93 3.95
CA GLN A 72 -36.92 -39.07 3.51
C GLN A 72 -36.96 -39.39 2.02
N TYR A 73 -37.68 -40.43 1.63
CA TYR A 73 -37.90 -40.74 0.23
C TYR A 73 -38.85 -39.73 -0.41
N ASN A 74 -38.43 -39.16 -1.54
CA ASN A 74 -39.25 -38.28 -2.37
C ASN A 74 -39.36 -38.87 -3.78
N ALA A 75 -40.53 -39.42 -4.10
CA ALA A 75 -40.82 -40.01 -5.41
C ALA A 75 -40.78 -39.00 -6.57
N LEU A 76 -40.94 -37.70 -6.27
CA LEU A 76 -40.91 -36.62 -7.28
C LEU A 76 -39.51 -36.03 -7.47
N ALA A 77 -38.55 -36.37 -6.59
CA ALA A 77 -37.19 -35.88 -6.74
C ALA A 77 -36.55 -36.49 -8.00
N PRO A 78 -35.74 -35.72 -8.74
CA PRO A 78 -34.93 -36.27 -9.82
C PRO A 78 -34.09 -37.44 -9.30
N ASN A 79 -34.09 -38.56 -10.02
CA ASN A 79 -33.32 -39.75 -9.65
C ASN A 79 -31.81 -39.51 -9.88
N ARG A 80 -31.17 -38.76 -8.98
CA ARG A 80 -29.76 -38.36 -9.04
C ARG A 80 -29.13 -38.46 -7.66
N THR A 81 -27.91 -39.00 -7.61
CA THR A 81 -27.08 -39.00 -6.41
C THR A 81 -26.10 -37.84 -6.47
N ASN A 82 -25.94 -37.10 -5.38
CA ASN A 82 -24.91 -36.08 -5.22
C ASN A 82 -23.85 -36.43 -4.15
N GLY A 83 -23.93 -37.63 -3.58
CA GLY A 83 -22.93 -38.17 -2.66
C GLY A 83 -23.14 -37.82 -1.19
N GLY A 84 -24.10 -36.95 -0.83
CA GLY A 84 -24.31 -36.57 0.57
C GLY A 84 -25.74 -36.22 0.98
N THR A 85 -26.48 -35.45 0.17
CA THR A 85 -27.84 -34.97 0.53
C THR A 85 -28.96 -35.58 -0.31
N ALA A 86 -28.65 -36.12 -1.48
CA ALA A 86 -29.58 -36.82 -2.36
C ALA A 86 -28.96 -38.14 -2.84
N PHE A 87 -29.72 -39.23 -2.72
CA PHE A 87 -29.33 -40.56 -3.18
C PHE A 87 -30.42 -41.17 -4.06
N ALA A 88 -30.08 -41.42 -5.32
CA ALA A 88 -30.94 -42.06 -6.31
C ALA A 88 -31.48 -43.40 -5.80
N HIS A 89 -32.79 -43.63 -5.92
CA HIS A 89 -33.38 -44.90 -5.48
C HIS A 89 -33.15 -46.00 -6.55
N VAL A 90 -32.89 -47.24 -6.12
CA VAL A 90 -32.59 -48.37 -7.03
C VAL A 90 -33.73 -48.71 -7.99
N SER A 91 -34.97 -48.32 -7.67
CA SER A 91 -36.14 -48.48 -8.56
C SER A 91 -36.06 -47.64 -9.84
N GLY A 92 -35.14 -46.67 -9.91
CA GLY A 92 -35.04 -45.75 -11.03
C GLY A 92 -35.91 -44.49 -10.91
N VAL A 93 -36.75 -44.38 -9.86
CA VAL A 93 -37.67 -43.26 -9.64
C VAL A 93 -37.50 -42.69 -8.23
N GLY A 94 -37.47 -41.36 -8.10
CA GLY A 94 -37.32 -40.66 -6.83
C GLY A 94 -35.90 -40.69 -6.26
N ALA A 95 -35.72 -40.07 -5.10
CA ALA A 95 -34.47 -40.07 -4.36
C ALA A 95 -34.70 -40.02 -2.84
N TRP A 96 -33.74 -40.54 -2.09
CA TRP A 96 -33.64 -40.30 -0.65
C TRP A 96 -33.02 -38.94 -0.39
N MET A 97 -33.74 -38.08 0.32
CA MET A 97 -33.35 -36.71 0.64
C MET A 97 -32.96 -36.62 2.11
N ARG A 98 -31.72 -36.24 2.40
CA ARG A 98 -31.25 -35.97 3.76
C ARG A 98 -32.09 -34.85 4.37
N GLN A 99 -32.57 -35.05 5.59
CA GLN A 99 -33.23 -34.02 6.38
C GLN A 99 -32.17 -33.23 7.15
N PHE A 100 -32.14 -31.91 6.98
CA PHE A 100 -31.18 -31.03 7.65
C PHE A 100 -31.72 -29.59 7.73
N VAL A 101 -31.14 -28.81 8.65
CA VAL A 101 -31.34 -27.36 8.77
C VAL A 101 -29.96 -26.70 8.84
N GLY A 102 -29.76 -25.60 8.12
CA GLY A 102 -28.50 -24.87 8.12
C GLY A 102 -27.53 -25.29 7.02
N GLY A 103 -26.23 -25.24 7.32
CA GLY A 103 -25.16 -25.50 6.36
C GLY A 103 -24.95 -26.99 6.06
N LEU A 104 -24.31 -27.27 4.92
CA LEU A 104 -23.96 -28.62 4.50
C LEU A 104 -22.55 -28.99 5.01
N HIS A 105 -22.38 -30.17 5.59
CA HIS A 105 -21.10 -30.62 6.14
C HIS A 105 -20.29 -31.47 5.16
N SER A 106 -18.97 -31.30 5.14
CA SER A 106 -18.04 -32.06 4.29
C SER A 106 -18.09 -33.57 4.52
N SER A 107 -18.28 -33.98 5.77
CA SER A 107 -18.34 -35.39 6.15
C SER A 107 -19.56 -36.11 5.54
N TRP A 108 -20.66 -35.40 5.27
CA TRP A 108 -21.84 -35.99 4.60
C TRP A 108 -21.53 -36.45 3.18
N PHE A 109 -20.61 -35.77 2.50
CA PHE A 109 -20.16 -36.08 1.14
C PHE A 109 -18.99 -37.06 1.12
N GLY A 110 -18.57 -37.56 2.30
CA GLY A 110 -17.49 -38.55 2.43
C GLY A 110 -16.09 -37.96 2.41
N ALA A 111 -15.93 -36.64 2.54
CA ALA A 111 -14.61 -36.03 2.71
C ALA A 111 -14.03 -36.47 4.05
N VAL A 112 -12.83 -37.06 4.05
CA VAL A 112 -12.17 -37.52 5.28
C VAL A 112 -10.80 -36.89 5.42
N SER A 113 -10.56 -36.23 6.54
CA SER A 113 -9.27 -35.66 6.89
C SER A 113 -8.22 -36.72 7.25
N GLY A 114 -6.94 -36.39 7.11
CA GLY A 114 -5.81 -37.21 7.57
C GLY A 114 -5.49 -38.41 6.70
N ARG A 115 -6.13 -38.55 5.54
CA ARG A 115 -5.86 -39.62 4.58
C ARG A 115 -4.90 -39.18 3.49
N ASP A 116 -4.14 -40.13 2.95
CA ASP A 116 -3.29 -39.96 1.78
C ASP A 116 -4.07 -39.93 0.45
N THR A 117 -5.35 -40.26 0.50
CA THR A 117 -6.28 -40.16 -0.64
C THR A 117 -6.81 -38.73 -0.77
N SER A 118 -6.96 -38.27 -2.01
CA SER A 118 -7.53 -36.95 -2.29
C SER A 118 -8.98 -36.86 -1.82
N ALA A 119 -9.36 -35.75 -1.20
CA ALA A 119 -10.73 -35.40 -0.82
C ALA A 119 -11.38 -34.39 -1.80
N SER A 120 -10.75 -34.16 -2.95
CA SER A 120 -11.13 -33.03 -3.83
C SER A 120 -12.51 -33.23 -4.46
N ALA A 121 -12.88 -34.46 -4.80
CA ALA A 121 -14.17 -34.75 -5.43
C ALA A 121 -15.33 -34.58 -4.43
N GLU A 122 -15.14 -35.02 -3.20
CA GLU A 122 -16.10 -34.93 -2.11
C GLU A 122 -16.31 -33.47 -1.68
N LEU A 123 -15.21 -32.70 -1.56
CA LEU A 123 -15.29 -31.27 -1.27
C LEU A 123 -15.93 -30.48 -2.42
N GLN A 124 -15.65 -30.84 -3.68
CA GLN A 124 -16.32 -30.21 -4.81
C GLN A 124 -17.82 -30.52 -4.83
N ALA A 125 -18.22 -31.77 -4.53
CA ALA A 125 -19.62 -32.15 -4.43
C ALA A 125 -20.35 -31.37 -3.32
N LEU A 126 -19.68 -31.14 -2.17
CA LEU A 126 -20.19 -30.24 -1.13
C LEU A 126 -20.43 -28.83 -1.68
N PHE A 127 -19.45 -28.23 -2.34
CA PHE A 127 -19.56 -26.85 -2.84
C PHE A 127 -20.62 -26.68 -3.92
N ASP A 128 -20.78 -27.67 -4.80
CA ASP A 128 -21.83 -27.67 -5.80
C ASP A 128 -23.22 -27.83 -5.18
N ALA A 129 -23.37 -28.68 -4.15
CA ALA A 129 -24.62 -28.83 -3.42
C ALA A 129 -24.98 -27.61 -2.55
N ALA A 130 -23.96 -26.90 -2.05
CA ALA A 130 -24.09 -25.69 -1.23
C ALA A 130 -24.15 -24.40 -2.07
N ALA A 131 -24.35 -24.47 -3.39
CA ALA A 131 -24.41 -23.30 -4.25
C ALA A 131 -25.47 -22.28 -3.76
N GLY A 132 -25.05 -21.03 -3.57
CA GLY A 132 -25.83 -19.95 -2.96
C GLY A 132 -26.10 -20.08 -1.44
N GLY A 133 -25.65 -21.17 -0.80
CA GLY A 133 -25.83 -21.48 0.61
C GLY A 133 -24.52 -21.50 1.40
N LEU A 134 -24.51 -22.22 2.54
CA LEU A 134 -23.35 -22.37 3.43
C LEU A 134 -22.78 -23.80 3.34
N ALA A 135 -21.51 -23.89 2.93
CA ALA A 135 -20.68 -25.08 3.07
C ALA A 135 -19.89 -25.04 4.39
N ILE A 136 -19.82 -26.16 5.08
CA ILE A 136 -19.08 -26.35 6.33
C ILE A 136 -18.04 -27.44 6.09
N ILE A 137 -16.76 -27.10 6.23
CA ILE A 137 -15.68 -28.10 6.24
C ILE A 137 -15.37 -28.42 7.70
N ASP A 138 -15.53 -29.69 8.04
CA ASP A 138 -15.28 -30.19 9.38
C ASP A 138 -13.76 -30.10 9.69
N PRO A 139 -13.33 -29.85 10.95
CA PRO A 139 -11.93 -29.68 11.29
C PRO A 139 -11.05 -30.87 10.86
N GLY A 140 -9.83 -30.57 10.38
CA GLY A 140 -8.88 -31.60 9.94
C GLY A 140 -8.04 -31.18 8.73
N VAL A 141 -7.10 -32.04 8.34
CA VAL A 141 -6.21 -31.81 7.20
C VAL A 141 -6.68 -32.62 5.99
N TYR A 142 -7.05 -31.95 4.91
CA TYR A 142 -7.57 -32.57 3.68
C TYR A 142 -6.54 -32.50 2.57
N ARG A 143 -6.20 -33.65 2.00
CA ARG A 143 -5.36 -33.73 0.80
C ARG A 143 -6.20 -33.36 -0.43
N CYS A 144 -5.78 -32.35 -1.17
CA CYS A 144 -6.43 -31.91 -2.40
C CYS A 144 -5.49 -32.10 -3.60
N THR A 145 -5.98 -32.65 -4.70
CA THR A 145 -5.22 -32.90 -5.94
C THR A 145 -5.79 -32.16 -7.15
N SER A 146 -6.86 -31.39 -6.96
CA SER A 146 -7.44 -30.50 -7.96
C SER A 146 -7.84 -29.18 -7.30
N SER A 147 -7.97 -28.13 -8.11
CA SER A 147 -8.61 -26.88 -7.68
C SER A 147 -10.05 -27.13 -7.20
N LEU A 148 -10.53 -26.29 -6.29
CA LEU A 148 -11.91 -26.31 -5.81
C LEU A 148 -12.65 -25.03 -6.23
N ILE A 149 -13.88 -25.18 -6.68
CA ILE A 149 -14.75 -24.08 -7.11
C ILE A 149 -15.80 -23.85 -6.02
N LEU A 150 -15.68 -22.72 -5.32
CA LEU A 150 -16.62 -22.31 -4.27
C LEU A 150 -17.78 -21.50 -4.87
N ARG A 151 -19.00 -21.91 -4.53
CA ARG A 151 -20.26 -21.34 -5.02
C ARG A 151 -21.13 -20.72 -3.92
N GLY A 152 -20.56 -20.17 -2.85
CA GLY A 152 -21.37 -19.65 -1.75
C GLY A 152 -20.54 -19.29 -0.52
N ASP A 153 -21.17 -19.33 0.64
CA ASP A 153 -20.50 -19.16 1.94
C ASP A 153 -19.73 -20.41 2.33
N LEU A 154 -18.58 -20.20 2.97
CA LEU A 154 -17.73 -21.26 3.50
C LEU A 154 -17.36 -20.98 4.96
N SER A 155 -17.61 -21.94 5.84
CA SER A 155 -17.10 -22.01 7.21
C SER A 155 -16.18 -23.21 7.36
N ALA A 156 -14.93 -22.99 7.75
CA ALA A 156 -13.88 -24.01 7.73
C ALA A 156 -12.92 -23.91 8.93
N HIS A 157 -13.44 -23.58 10.12
CA HIS A 157 -12.67 -23.42 11.35
C HIS A 157 -11.90 -24.69 11.72
N GLY A 158 -10.57 -24.62 11.71
CA GLY A 158 -9.70 -25.76 12.01
C GLY A 158 -9.50 -26.72 10.84
N ALA A 159 -9.99 -26.39 9.64
CA ALA A 159 -9.73 -27.15 8.43
C ALA A 159 -8.51 -26.62 7.67
N VAL A 160 -7.66 -27.53 7.19
CA VAL A 160 -6.50 -27.24 6.35
C VAL A 160 -6.64 -27.96 5.02
N LEU A 161 -6.64 -27.22 3.92
CA LEU A 161 -6.59 -27.78 2.57
C LEU A 161 -5.14 -27.81 2.08
N ASN A 162 -4.55 -29.02 2.04
CA ASN A 162 -3.19 -29.26 1.54
C ASN A 162 -3.25 -29.67 0.07
N PHE A 163 -2.82 -28.79 -0.85
CA PHE A 163 -2.87 -29.05 -2.28
C PHE A 163 -1.58 -29.71 -2.81
N PHE A 164 -1.73 -30.72 -3.68
CA PHE A 164 -0.66 -31.48 -4.31
C PHE A 164 -0.94 -31.69 -5.79
N GLY A 165 -0.06 -31.21 -6.67
CA GLY A 165 -0.18 -31.44 -8.11
C GLY A 165 -1.50 -30.95 -8.71
N ALA A 166 -2.17 -29.99 -8.05
CA ALA A 166 -3.44 -29.45 -8.48
C ALA A 166 -3.31 -28.93 -9.91
N LYS A 167 -3.90 -29.65 -10.87
CA LYS A 167 -4.05 -29.16 -12.23
C LYS A 167 -5.16 -28.11 -12.21
N ALA A 168 -4.89 -26.97 -12.84
CA ALA A 168 -5.83 -25.87 -13.02
C ALA A 168 -7.20 -26.39 -13.49
N GLY A 169 -8.19 -26.37 -12.61
CA GLY A 169 -9.58 -26.62 -12.95
C GLY A 169 -10.29 -25.30 -13.26
N GLY A 170 -9.89 -24.59 -14.32
CA GLY A 170 -10.50 -23.31 -14.69
C GLY A 170 -9.61 -22.43 -15.57
N ALA A 171 -10.14 -21.27 -15.99
CA ALA A 171 -9.37 -20.26 -16.74
C ALA A 171 -8.20 -19.66 -15.94
N VAL A 172 -8.17 -19.91 -14.62
CA VAL A 172 -7.16 -19.40 -13.69
C VAL A 172 -6.65 -20.54 -12.81
N ASN A 173 -5.34 -20.63 -12.64
CA ASN A 173 -4.68 -21.72 -11.91
C ASN A 173 -4.65 -21.44 -10.39
N ALA A 174 -5.81 -21.47 -9.72
CA ALA A 174 -5.93 -21.20 -8.28
C ALA A 174 -6.22 -22.47 -7.46
N CYS A 175 -5.83 -22.51 -6.18
CA CYS A 175 -6.21 -23.60 -5.27
C CYS A 175 -7.73 -23.56 -4.97
N VAL A 176 -8.25 -22.40 -4.58
CA VAL A 176 -9.69 -22.14 -4.41
C VAL A 176 -10.11 -20.98 -5.30
N TYR A 177 -11.14 -21.21 -6.12
CA TYR A 177 -11.72 -20.20 -7.00
C TYR A 177 -13.17 -19.95 -6.62
N GLN A 178 -13.49 -18.72 -6.22
CA GLN A 178 -14.84 -18.32 -5.86
C GLN A 178 -15.55 -17.70 -7.06
N VAL A 179 -16.61 -18.37 -7.51
CA VAL A 179 -17.39 -18.00 -8.71
C VAL A 179 -18.80 -17.50 -8.40
N GLU A 180 -19.20 -17.56 -7.12
CA GLU A 180 -20.46 -16.98 -6.65
C GLU A 180 -20.20 -16.18 -5.36
N GLN A 181 -21.07 -15.21 -5.11
CA GLN A 181 -20.91 -14.30 -3.98
C GLN A 181 -21.05 -15.06 -2.65
N GLY A 182 -20.09 -14.87 -1.75
CA GLY A 182 -20.08 -15.50 -0.43
C GLY A 182 -18.88 -15.12 0.42
N ASN A 183 -18.96 -15.48 1.69
CA ASN A 183 -17.94 -15.30 2.72
C ASN A 183 -17.03 -16.54 2.80
N ILE A 184 -15.80 -16.35 3.25
CA ILE A 184 -14.91 -17.45 3.65
C ILE A 184 -14.44 -17.15 5.07
N ASP A 185 -14.67 -18.08 6.00
CA ASP A 185 -14.30 -17.93 7.41
C ASP A 185 -13.56 -19.16 7.95
N GLY A 186 -12.41 -18.94 8.58
CA GLY A 186 -11.63 -19.94 9.31
C GLY A 186 -10.74 -20.86 8.47
N LEU A 187 -10.77 -20.74 7.13
CA LEU A 187 -10.06 -21.64 6.22
C LEU A 187 -8.53 -21.49 6.29
N GLN A 188 -7.80 -22.60 6.26
CA GLN A 188 -6.36 -22.61 5.99
C GLN A 188 -6.04 -23.33 4.68
N ILE A 189 -5.15 -22.74 3.87
CA ILE A 189 -4.67 -23.30 2.61
C ILE A 189 -3.16 -23.43 2.67
N ASN A 190 -2.66 -24.58 2.21
CA ASN A 190 -1.25 -24.82 1.98
C ASN A 190 -1.05 -25.34 0.56
N ALA A 191 -0.36 -24.54 -0.26
CA ALA A 191 -0.13 -24.81 -1.67
C ALA A 191 1.28 -25.35 -1.97
N ALA A 192 2.02 -25.82 -0.95
CA ALA A 192 3.41 -26.26 -1.10
C ALA A 192 3.62 -27.36 -2.16
N GLY A 193 2.60 -28.19 -2.42
CA GLY A 193 2.64 -29.24 -3.44
C GLY A 193 2.23 -28.79 -4.84
N VAL A 194 1.98 -27.50 -5.08
CA VAL A 194 1.53 -26.96 -6.38
C VAL A 194 2.62 -26.06 -6.97
N SER A 195 3.26 -26.53 -8.04
CA SER A 195 4.41 -25.86 -8.67
C SER A 195 4.06 -24.71 -9.62
N SER A 196 2.81 -24.62 -10.05
CA SER A 196 2.31 -23.55 -10.94
C SER A 196 0.99 -23.05 -10.40
N CYS A 197 0.99 -22.36 -9.27
CA CYS A 197 -0.21 -21.83 -8.64
C CYS A 197 -0.27 -20.30 -8.81
N CYS A 198 -1.21 -19.82 -9.62
CA CYS A 198 -1.48 -18.39 -9.75
C CYS A 198 -1.98 -17.77 -8.45
N ALA A 199 -2.79 -18.49 -7.68
CA ALA A 199 -3.38 -17.96 -6.46
C ALA A 199 -3.73 -19.04 -5.44
N GLY A 200 -3.49 -18.77 -4.15
CA GLY A 200 -4.10 -19.58 -3.09
C GLY A 200 -5.63 -19.45 -3.10
N VAL A 201 -6.13 -18.21 -3.05
CA VAL A 201 -7.54 -17.91 -3.26
C VAL A 201 -7.71 -16.85 -4.33
N TRP A 202 -8.60 -17.13 -5.27
CA TRP A 202 -9.03 -16.17 -6.28
C TRP A 202 -10.51 -15.89 -6.15
N VAL A 203 -10.85 -14.63 -5.90
CA VAL A 203 -12.23 -14.16 -5.79
C VAL A 203 -12.58 -13.36 -7.04
N ASN A 204 -13.58 -13.84 -7.77
CA ASN A 204 -14.14 -13.09 -8.89
C ASN A 204 -15.09 -11.98 -8.38
N ALA A 205 -14.70 -10.72 -8.56
CA ALA A 205 -15.46 -9.54 -8.18
C ALA A 205 -16.43 -9.05 -9.28
N ASP A 206 -16.49 -9.72 -10.45
CA ASP A 206 -17.50 -9.44 -11.48
C ASP A 206 -18.92 -9.89 -11.08
N LEU A 207 -19.03 -10.58 -9.94
CA LEU A 207 -20.28 -11.09 -9.42
C LEU A 207 -21.14 -9.95 -8.86
N GLN A 208 -22.43 -9.96 -9.19
CA GLN A 208 -23.38 -9.02 -8.62
C GLN A 208 -23.41 -9.18 -7.09
N GLN A 209 -22.87 -8.20 -6.37
CA GLN A 209 -22.92 -8.20 -4.93
C GLN A 209 -24.31 -7.82 -4.43
N LYS A 210 -24.92 -8.72 -3.66
CA LYS A 210 -26.19 -8.52 -2.96
C LYS A 210 -26.01 -8.15 -1.48
N ARG A 211 -24.78 -8.28 -0.95
CA ARG A 211 -24.42 -8.12 0.47
C ARG A 211 -22.90 -7.97 0.64
N PRO A 212 -22.41 -7.45 1.79
CA PRO A 212 -20.99 -7.44 2.08
C PRO A 212 -20.38 -8.84 2.10
N CYS A 213 -19.18 -9.00 1.55
CA CYS A 213 -18.40 -10.23 1.57
C CYS A 213 -17.24 -10.13 2.58
N LYS A 214 -17.07 -11.17 3.39
CA LYS A 214 -16.03 -11.27 4.42
C LYS A 214 -15.07 -12.41 4.12
N TYR A 215 -13.78 -12.15 4.25
CA TYR A 215 -12.71 -13.10 4.02
C TYR A 215 -11.79 -13.16 5.23
N ASN A 216 -11.88 -14.23 6.00
CA ASN A 216 -11.04 -14.52 7.16
C ASN A 216 -10.34 -15.87 6.96
N LEU A 217 -9.10 -15.87 6.49
CA LEU A 217 -8.39 -17.10 6.15
C LEU A 217 -6.86 -16.97 6.21
N THR A 218 -6.18 -18.12 6.17
CA THR A 218 -4.71 -18.22 6.12
C THR A 218 -4.26 -18.97 4.87
N ILE A 219 -3.21 -18.48 4.19
CA ILE A 219 -2.70 -19.04 2.94
C ILE A 219 -1.18 -19.16 3.04
N LYS A 220 -0.64 -20.34 2.73
CA LYS A 220 0.80 -20.60 2.81
C LYS A 220 1.35 -21.24 1.53
N ASN A 221 2.61 -20.93 1.24
CA ASN A 221 3.46 -21.64 0.29
C ASN A 221 2.89 -21.66 -1.14
N VAL A 222 2.38 -20.53 -1.62
CA VAL A 222 1.95 -20.42 -3.03
C VAL A 222 3.19 -20.18 -3.88
N SER A 223 3.44 -21.10 -4.82
CA SER A 223 4.53 -20.96 -5.78
C SER A 223 4.02 -21.02 -7.22
N ASN A 224 4.49 -20.12 -8.07
CA ASN A 224 4.23 -20.17 -9.51
C ASN A 224 5.54 -20.20 -10.30
N ASN A 225 5.87 -21.36 -10.87
CA ASN A 225 7.02 -21.51 -11.75
C ASN A 225 6.75 -21.05 -13.20
N ASP A 226 5.50 -20.73 -13.55
CA ASP A 226 5.18 -20.13 -14.83
C ASP A 226 5.72 -18.70 -14.87
N LYS A 227 6.62 -18.42 -15.81
CA LYS A 227 7.21 -17.09 -15.98
C LYS A 227 6.19 -16.08 -16.53
N THR A 228 5.07 -16.53 -17.08
CA THR A 228 4.07 -15.68 -17.72
C THR A 228 2.93 -15.25 -16.80
N GLN A 229 2.82 -15.88 -15.63
CA GLN A 229 1.68 -15.70 -14.73
C GLN A 229 2.12 -15.25 -13.34
N PRO A 230 1.39 -14.31 -12.72
CA PRO A 230 1.67 -13.88 -11.36
C PRO A 230 1.42 -15.00 -10.33
N ALA A 231 1.90 -14.80 -9.11
CA ALA A 231 1.59 -15.62 -7.94
C ALA A 231 0.92 -14.75 -6.87
N TYR A 232 -0.23 -15.17 -6.36
CA TYR A 232 -0.98 -14.46 -5.33
C TYR A 232 -1.18 -15.36 -4.11
N GLY A 233 -1.03 -14.83 -2.90
CA GLY A 233 -1.65 -15.47 -1.74
C GLY A 233 -3.16 -15.41 -1.90
N PHE A 234 -3.70 -14.20 -1.79
CA PHE A 234 -5.10 -13.87 -2.01
C PHE A 234 -5.21 -12.84 -3.13
N ILE A 235 -6.19 -13.02 -4.03
CA ILE A 235 -6.54 -12.00 -5.01
C ILE A 235 -8.05 -11.80 -5.11
N LEU A 236 -8.48 -10.55 -4.96
CA LEU A 236 -9.79 -10.06 -5.34
C LEU A 236 -9.67 -9.34 -6.68
N VAL A 237 -10.34 -9.83 -7.71
CA VAL A 237 -10.20 -9.24 -9.06
C VAL A 237 -11.53 -9.07 -9.77
N ARG A 238 -11.69 -7.92 -10.42
CA ARG A 238 -12.75 -7.65 -11.38
C ARG A 238 -12.14 -7.61 -12.78
N SER A 239 -12.59 -8.49 -13.66
CA SER A 239 -12.06 -8.65 -15.01
C SER A 239 -12.94 -8.04 -16.11
N SER A 240 -14.21 -7.76 -15.84
CA SER A 240 -15.19 -7.31 -16.84
C SER A 240 -15.57 -5.83 -16.73
N ASN A 241 -15.79 -5.19 -17.88
CA ASN A 241 -16.30 -3.82 -18.04
C ASN A 241 -17.83 -3.70 -17.79
N SER A 242 -18.46 -4.67 -17.16
CA SER A 242 -19.91 -4.62 -16.90
C SER A 242 -20.24 -3.49 -15.91
N ASN A 243 -21.37 -2.79 -16.07
CA ASN A 243 -21.75 -1.58 -15.31
C ASN A 243 -22.14 -1.82 -13.82
N PHE A 244 -21.56 -2.80 -13.14
CA PHE A 244 -21.89 -3.07 -11.74
C PHE A 244 -21.35 -1.98 -10.81
N LYS A 245 -22.28 -1.40 -10.05
CA LYS A 245 -22.03 -0.45 -8.97
C LYS A 245 -21.95 -1.21 -7.65
N ASP A 246 -20.95 -0.85 -6.86
CA ASP A 246 -20.88 -1.06 -5.40
C ASP A 246 -20.71 -2.51 -4.94
N GLY A 247 -19.49 -2.82 -4.47
CA GLY A 247 -19.22 -4.01 -3.70
C GLY A 247 -18.49 -3.68 -2.40
N ASP A 248 -18.90 -4.31 -1.30
CA ASP A 248 -18.32 -4.19 0.03
C ASP A 248 -17.52 -5.45 0.35
N TYR A 249 -16.21 -5.26 0.55
CA TYR A 249 -15.28 -6.35 0.81
C TYR A 249 -14.54 -6.10 2.11
N ASP A 250 -14.60 -7.06 3.02
CA ASP A 250 -13.94 -7.04 4.31
C ASP A 250 -12.91 -8.18 4.36
N ILE A 251 -11.63 -7.84 4.33
CA ILE A 251 -10.52 -8.76 4.08
C ILE A 251 -9.59 -8.79 5.29
N ARG A 252 -9.51 -9.95 5.93
CA ARG A 252 -8.58 -10.29 7.00
C ARG A 252 -7.84 -11.57 6.65
N VAL A 253 -6.66 -11.44 6.04
CA VAL A 253 -5.93 -12.59 5.50
C VAL A 253 -4.51 -12.64 6.03
N SER A 254 -4.08 -13.83 6.47
CA SER A 254 -2.67 -14.13 6.75
C SER A 254 -2.05 -14.88 5.56
N VAL A 255 -0.97 -14.36 5.00
CA VAL A 255 -0.30 -14.90 3.82
C VAL A 255 1.17 -15.14 4.13
N GLU A 256 1.67 -16.34 3.85
CA GLU A 256 3.07 -16.71 4.09
C GLU A 256 3.71 -17.39 2.86
N ASN A 257 4.96 -17.05 2.57
CA ASN A 257 5.81 -17.69 1.56
C ASN A 257 5.18 -17.72 0.15
N ILE A 258 5.05 -16.54 -0.47
CA ILE A 258 4.55 -16.40 -1.84
C ILE A 258 5.73 -16.21 -2.79
N GLN A 259 5.78 -17.03 -3.83
CA GLN A 259 6.88 -17.05 -4.78
C GLN A 259 6.39 -17.10 -6.22
N ALA A 260 6.87 -16.19 -7.06
CA ALA A 260 6.78 -16.30 -8.52
C ALA A 260 8.18 -16.54 -9.10
N ALA A 261 8.31 -17.33 -10.16
CA ALA A 261 9.60 -17.59 -10.82
C ALA A 261 10.03 -16.47 -11.78
N ALA A 262 9.12 -15.61 -12.22
CA ALA A 262 9.45 -14.53 -13.14
C ALA A 262 10.10 -13.33 -12.42
N ASN A 263 11.03 -12.66 -13.09
CA ASN A 263 11.59 -11.35 -12.72
C ASN A 263 10.75 -10.19 -13.30
N GLY A 264 9.48 -10.42 -13.68
CA GLY A 264 8.73 -9.53 -14.56
C GLY A 264 8.35 -8.18 -13.97
N ARG A 265 8.49 -7.12 -14.78
CA ARG A 265 7.83 -5.82 -14.61
C ARG A 265 6.37 -5.92 -15.05
N ILE A 266 5.41 -5.31 -14.36
CA ILE A 266 4.02 -5.14 -14.86
C ILE A 266 4.09 -4.47 -16.24
N GLY A 267 3.64 -5.18 -17.27
CA GLY A 267 3.61 -4.70 -18.67
C GLY A 267 4.53 -5.53 -19.58
N ASP A 268 5.59 -6.09 -19.01
CA ASP A 268 6.28 -7.23 -19.61
C ASP A 268 5.48 -8.48 -19.22
N ALA A 269 5.41 -9.50 -20.06
CA ALA A 269 4.65 -10.73 -19.80
C ALA A 269 5.26 -11.59 -18.67
N GLY A 270 5.80 -11.00 -17.61
CA GLY A 270 6.48 -11.65 -16.51
C GLY A 270 5.67 -11.61 -15.21
N GLY A 271 5.37 -12.79 -14.65
CA GLY A 271 4.59 -12.96 -13.44
C GLY A 271 5.15 -12.29 -12.17
N ALA A 272 4.37 -11.36 -11.60
CA ALA A 272 4.64 -10.71 -10.31
C ALA A 272 4.13 -11.55 -9.12
N ALA A 273 4.84 -11.54 -7.99
CA ALA A 273 4.36 -12.17 -6.75
C ALA A 273 3.68 -11.15 -5.83
N ARG A 274 2.47 -11.43 -5.33
CA ARG A 274 1.82 -10.60 -4.30
C ARG A 274 1.27 -11.41 -3.14
N GLY A 275 1.38 -10.87 -1.93
CA GLY A 275 0.70 -11.44 -0.78
C GLY A 275 -0.82 -11.31 -0.92
N ILE A 276 -1.32 -10.08 -0.85
CA ILE A 276 -2.72 -9.72 -1.03
C ILE A 276 -2.83 -8.78 -2.23
N GLY A 277 -3.60 -9.18 -3.24
CA GLY A 277 -3.91 -8.37 -4.41
C GLY A 277 -5.38 -7.96 -4.44
N VAL A 278 -5.65 -6.68 -4.71
CA VAL A 278 -6.98 -6.17 -5.03
C VAL A 278 -6.88 -5.44 -6.36
N SER A 279 -7.63 -5.89 -7.36
CA SER A 279 -7.52 -5.39 -8.74
C SER A 279 -8.90 -5.12 -9.34
N PHE A 280 -9.19 -3.86 -9.64
CA PHE A 280 -10.42 -3.45 -10.33
C PHE A 280 -10.07 -2.87 -11.70
N ASN A 281 -10.16 -3.70 -12.74
CA ASN A 281 -9.72 -3.31 -14.09
C ASN A 281 -10.77 -2.56 -14.91
N ALA A 282 -11.98 -2.41 -14.40
CA ALA A 282 -13.06 -1.72 -15.10
C ALA A 282 -13.19 -0.26 -14.67
N ARG A 283 -13.50 0.61 -15.63
CA ARG A 283 -13.74 2.02 -15.37
C ARG A 283 -15.02 2.26 -14.58
N GLY A 284 -15.04 3.32 -13.77
CA GLY A 284 -16.25 3.77 -13.05
C GLY A 284 -16.70 2.85 -11.91
N CYS A 285 -15.85 1.92 -11.46
CA CYS A 285 -16.13 1.10 -10.29
C CYS A 285 -16.08 1.95 -9.01
N THR A 286 -16.96 1.64 -8.04
CA THR A 286 -17.04 2.30 -6.73
C THR A 286 -16.96 1.30 -5.57
N PRO A 287 -15.95 0.40 -5.53
CA PRO A 287 -15.88 -0.60 -4.47
C PRO A 287 -15.54 0.04 -3.12
N ARG A 288 -16.02 -0.57 -2.03
CA ARG A 288 -15.56 -0.29 -0.67
C ARG A 288 -14.78 -1.50 -0.18
N VAL A 289 -13.46 -1.37 -0.15
CA VAL A 289 -12.59 -2.46 0.29
C VAL A 289 -11.92 -2.08 1.59
N ARG A 290 -12.06 -2.93 2.60
CA ARG A 290 -11.35 -2.87 3.86
C ARG A 290 -10.41 -4.06 3.94
N ILE A 291 -9.11 -3.81 4.09
CA ILE A 291 -8.10 -4.82 4.43
C ILE A 291 -7.63 -4.51 5.83
N HIS A 292 -7.87 -5.40 6.78
CA HIS A 292 -7.52 -5.13 8.17
C HIS A 292 -6.93 -6.34 8.88
N ASP A 293 -6.16 -6.09 9.93
CA ASP A 293 -5.57 -7.09 10.82
C ASP A 293 -4.89 -8.26 10.06
N SER A 294 -4.26 -7.92 8.94
CA SER A 294 -3.70 -8.87 7.98
C SER A 294 -2.18 -8.94 8.11
N LEU A 295 -1.64 -10.14 7.92
CA LEU A 295 -0.20 -10.41 7.96
C LEU A 295 0.25 -10.94 6.61
N VAL A 296 1.25 -10.32 6.01
CA VAL A 296 1.92 -10.84 4.81
C VAL A 296 3.38 -11.08 5.17
N ASN A 297 3.87 -12.29 4.98
CA ASN A 297 5.24 -12.66 5.31
C ASN A 297 5.91 -13.43 4.16
N GLY A 298 7.04 -12.91 3.68
CA GLY A 298 7.86 -13.58 2.67
C GLY A 298 7.22 -13.58 1.29
N VAL A 299 7.40 -12.49 0.53
CA VAL A 299 6.97 -12.40 -0.87
C VAL A 299 8.18 -12.20 -1.78
N LYS A 300 8.35 -13.08 -2.76
CA LYS A 300 9.54 -13.14 -3.62
C LYS A 300 9.13 -13.32 -5.09
N SER A 301 9.79 -12.60 -6.00
CA SER A 301 9.60 -12.75 -7.44
C SER A 301 10.96 -12.91 -8.10
N GLY A 302 11.12 -14.03 -8.79
CA GLY A 302 12.32 -14.39 -9.53
C GLY A 302 13.57 -14.56 -8.67
N SER A 303 14.74 -14.53 -9.31
CA SER A 303 16.04 -14.86 -8.69
C SER A 303 16.84 -13.63 -8.26
N ALA A 304 16.50 -12.45 -8.78
CA ALA A 304 17.20 -11.23 -8.44
C ALA A 304 16.65 -10.65 -7.11
N PRO A 305 17.51 -10.32 -6.13
CA PRO A 305 17.07 -9.48 -5.02
C PRO A 305 16.51 -8.17 -5.60
N PHE A 306 15.38 -7.71 -5.06
CA PHE A 306 14.66 -6.50 -5.48
C PHE A 306 13.88 -6.58 -6.81
N GLY A 307 13.41 -7.78 -7.21
CA GLY A 307 12.42 -7.89 -8.29
C GLY A 307 11.27 -6.90 -8.09
N GLU A 308 11.06 -6.02 -9.08
CA GLU A 308 10.27 -4.79 -8.92
C GLU A 308 8.80 -5.03 -8.52
N ASP A 309 8.28 -6.24 -8.71
CA ASP A 309 6.87 -6.57 -8.48
C ASP A 309 6.64 -7.74 -7.51
N ALA A 310 7.55 -7.97 -6.55
CA ALA A 310 7.23 -8.75 -5.35
C ALA A 310 6.57 -7.83 -4.30
N ASP A 311 5.24 -7.76 -4.27
CA ASP A 311 4.49 -6.81 -3.43
C ASP A 311 3.83 -7.50 -2.22
N GLY A 312 3.86 -6.90 -1.03
CA GLY A 312 3.13 -7.43 0.12
C GLY A 312 1.63 -7.30 -0.07
N ILE A 313 1.15 -6.06 -0.05
CA ILE A 313 -0.24 -5.68 -0.34
C ILE A 313 -0.26 -4.75 -1.56
N GLY A 314 -1.00 -5.14 -2.60
CA GLY A 314 -1.16 -4.37 -3.83
C GLY A 314 -2.61 -4.01 -4.11
N ILE A 315 -2.93 -2.73 -4.24
CA ILE A 315 -4.24 -2.23 -4.68
C ILE A 315 -4.09 -1.60 -6.05
N ILE A 316 -4.81 -2.09 -7.05
CA ILE A 316 -4.68 -1.69 -8.45
C ILE A 316 -6.06 -1.35 -9.00
N GLN A 317 -6.18 -0.18 -9.61
CA GLN A 317 -7.36 0.23 -10.37
C GLN A 317 -6.92 0.75 -11.74
N VAL A 318 -7.63 0.40 -12.81
CA VAL A 318 -7.23 0.81 -14.16
C VAL A 318 -7.21 2.34 -14.31
N ASP A 319 -8.16 3.04 -13.69
CA ASP A 319 -8.24 4.51 -13.68
C ASP A 319 -7.40 5.16 -12.56
N HIS A 320 -6.29 4.53 -12.17
CA HIS A 320 -5.42 5.00 -11.07
C HIS A 320 -4.93 6.45 -11.20
N ALA A 321 -4.95 7.01 -12.41
CA ALA A 321 -4.55 8.39 -12.67
C ALA A 321 -5.73 9.38 -12.66
N GLU A 322 -6.99 8.92 -12.65
CA GLU A 322 -8.17 9.78 -12.69
C GLU A 322 -8.63 10.14 -11.26
N PRO A 323 -8.56 11.41 -10.82
CA PRO A 323 -8.95 11.81 -9.46
C PRO A 323 -10.44 11.57 -9.13
N GLY A 324 -11.27 11.40 -10.16
CA GLY A 324 -12.69 11.09 -10.05
C GLY A 324 -13.03 9.60 -10.10
N ALA A 325 -12.03 8.71 -10.17
CA ALA A 325 -12.30 7.28 -10.13
C ALA A 325 -12.97 6.94 -8.79
N GLY A 326 -14.08 6.21 -8.88
CA GLY A 326 -14.85 5.81 -7.73
C GLY A 326 -14.13 4.80 -6.86
N GLY A 327 -14.62 4.64 -5.63
CA GLY A 327 -14.16 3.62 -4.69
C GLY A 327 -13.46 4.21 -3.47
N SER A 328 -13.42 3.42 -2.40
CA SER A 328 -12.72 3.74 -1.16
C SER A 328 -12.00 2.50 -0.66
N TYR A 329 -10.71 2.66 -0.38
CA TYR A 329 -9.85 1.58 0.08
C TYR A 329 -9.29 1.94 1.45
N LEU A 330 -9.57 1.12 2.45
CA LEU A 330 -9.02 1.27 3.80
C LEU A 330 -8.12 0.06 4.09
N ILE A 331 -6.85 0.31 4.35
CA ILE A 331 -5.88 -0.68 4.81
C ILE A 331 -5.49 -0.30 6.22
N GLU A 332 -5.78 -1.15 7.22
CA GLU A 332 -5.50 -0.81 8.61
C GLU A 332 -4.93 -1.97 9.44
N ASN A 333 -4.03 -1.66 10.38
CA ASN A 333 -3.42 -2.67 11.27
C ASN A 333 -2.74 -3.83 10.52
N CYS A 334 -2.27 -3.57 9.29
CA CYS A 334 -1.63 -4.57 8.46
C CYS A 334 -0.11 -4.61 8.71
N VAL A 335 0.48 -5.80 8.62
CA VAL A 335 1.92 -6.00 8.73
C VAL A 335 2.43 -6.74 7.50
N VAL A 336 3.42 -6.15 6.83
CA VAL A 336 4.14 -6.79 5.73
C VAL A 336 5.59 -7.01 6.14
N ASN A 337 6.01 -8.26 6.20
CA ASN A 337 7.37 -8.69 6.49
C ASN A 337 8.01 -9.31 5.24
N GLU A 338 9.25 -8.94 4.95
CA GLU A 338 10.11 -9.63 3.96
C GLU A 338 9.52 -9.71 2.55
N SER A 339 8.92 -8.62 2.08
CA SER A 339 8.60 -8.47 0.66
C SER A 339 9.84 -8.00 -0.09
N MET A 340 10.24 -8.66 -1.19
CA MET A 340 11.47 -8.29 -1.91
C MET A 340 11.32 -7.01 -2.74
N GLY A 341 10.12 -6.71 -3.26
CA GLY A 341 9.83 -5.53 -4.04
C GLY A 341 9.28 -4.44 -3.13
N ARG A 342 7.95 -4.39 -2.98
CA ARG A 342 7.29 -3.36 -2.17
C ARG A 342 6.54 -3.93 -0.98
N GLY A 343 6.48 -3.18 0.11
CA GLY A 343 5.58 -3.52 1.22
C GLY A 343 4.13 -3.32 0.81
N TYR A 344 3.80 -2.07 0.46
CA TYR A 344 2.49 -1.61 0.02
C TYR A 344 2.62 -0.93 -1.35
N LYS A 345 1.89 -1.39 -2.35
CA LYS A 345 1.80 -0.78 -3.69
C LYS A 345 0.38 -0.28 -3.93
N ILE A 346 0.22 1.03 -4.02
CA ILE A 346 -1.08 1.69 -4.13
C ILE A 346 -1.20 2.35 -5.49
N GLN A 347 -2.07 1.80 -6.32
CA GLN A 347 -2.46 2.30 -7.63
C GLN A 347 -3.99 2.39 -7.69
N ALA A 348 -4.63 2.80 -6.61
CA ALA A 348 -6.06 3.08 -6.57
C ALA A 348 -6.29 4.37 -5.75
N PRO A 349 -6.99 5.36 -6.30
CA PRO A 349 -7.21 6.62 -5.60
C PRO A 349 -8.06 6.43 -4.35
N ASN A 350 -8.08 7.47 -3.50
CA ASN A 350 -8.87 7.48 -2.27
C ASN A 350 -8.53 6.30 -1.33
N THR A 351 -7.25 5.92 -1.31
CA THR A 351 -6.75 4.85 -0.44
C THR A 351 -6.19 5.43 0.85
N THR A 352 -6.62 4.88 1.99
CA THR A 352 -6.08 5.21 3.31
C THR A 352 -5.32 4.01 3.86
N LEU A 353 -4.08 4.24 4.30
CA LEU A 353 -3.26 3.32 5.06
C LEU A 353 -3.16 3.84 6.50
N ASP A 354 -3.64 3.08 7.47
CA ASP A 354 -3.64 3.44 8.88
C ASP A 354 -2.96 2.38 9.74
N ASN A 355 -2.08 2.78 10.65
CA ASN A 355 -1.39 1.85 11.54
C ASN A 355 -0.73 0.65 10.81
N CYS A 356 -0.20 0.90 9.61
CA CYS A 356 0.39 -0.14 8.77
C CYS A 356 1.90 -0.23 9.01
N ILE A 357 2.43 -1.45 9.00
CA ILE A 357 3.86 -1.71 9.23
C ILE A 357 4.46 -2.44 8.03
N SER A 358 5.62 -1.97 7.56
CA SER A 358 6.48 -2.71 6.63
C SER A 358 7.83 -2.98 7.30
N ARG A 359 8.29 -4.23 7.27
CA ARG A 359 9.59 -4.67 7.80
C ARG A 359 10.35 -5.51 6.79
N GLY A 360 11.67 -5.38 6.83
CA GLY A 360 12.58 -6.20 6.04
C GLY A 360 13.07 -5.49 4.79
N ARG A 361 13.87 -6.19 3.99
CA ARG A 361 14.58 -5.62 2.82
C ARG A 361 13.66 -5.42 1.59
N CYS A 362 12.50 -4.79 1.80
CA CYS A 362 11.69 -4.26 0.71
C CYS A 362 12.49 -3.18 -0.01
N LEU A 363 12.49 -3.17 -1.33
CA LEU A 363 13.02 -2.05 -2.10
C LEU A 363 12.31 -0.74 -1.68
N GLU A 364 10.98 -0.73 -1.71
CA GLU A 364 10.17 0.38 -1.19
C GLU A 364 9.11 -0.11 -0.22
N SER A 365 9.05 0.44 1.00
CA SER A 365 8.05 -0.04 1.95
C SER A 365 6.64 0.42 1.61
N PHE A 366 6.46 1.70 1.28
CA PHE A 366 5.19 2.29 0.86
C PHE A 366 5.39 2.98 -0.49
N SER A 367 4.61 2.59 -1.50
CA SER A 367 4.71 3.17 -2.84
C SER A 367 3.31 3.51 -3.32
N THR A 368 3.05 4.78 -3.59
CA THR A 368 1.76 5.26 -4.08
C THR A 368 1.90 5.94 -5.43
N TYR A 369 1.07 5.53 -6.38
CA TYR A 369 0.97 6.07 -7.73
C TYR A 369 -0.37 6.75 -7.99
N SER A 370 -1.32 6.57 -7.10
CA SER A 370 -2.67 7.12 -7.22
C SER A 370 -2.83 8.41 -6.42
N PRO A 371 -3.72 9.32 -6.88
CA PRO A 371 -4.01 10.54 -6.16
C PRO A 371 -4.83 10.28 -4.89
N ASN A 372 -4.83 11.26 -3.99
CA ASN A 372 -5.59 11.25 -2.72
C ASN A 372 -5.27 10.04 -1.81
N THR A 373 -4.05 9.53 -1.85
CA THR A 373 -3.60 8.49 -0.92
C THR A 373 -3.23 9.12 0.43
N SER A 374 -3.78 8.60 1.52
CA SER A 374 -3.43 8.99 2.89
C SER A 374 -2.65 7.88 3.58
N ILE A 375 -1.48 8.20 4.15
CA ILE A 375 -0.67 7.29 4.97
C ILE A 375 -0.58 7.90 6.37
N LYS A 376 -1.14 7.22 7.38
CA LYS A 376 -1.16 7.71 8.76
C LYS A 376 -0.72 6.64 9.76
N ASN A 377 -0.12 7.06 10.87
CA ASN A 377 0.31 6.19 11.98
C ASN A 377 1.16 4.98 11.55
N SER A 378 1.85 5.08 10.42
CA SER A 378 2.45 3.94 9.75
C SER A 378 3.97 3.91 9.93
N LYS A 379 4.55 2.71 9.85
CA LYS A 379 5.97 2.49 10.17
C LYS A 379 6.66 1.66 9.11
N SER A 380 7.88 2.05 8.79
CA SER A 380 8.76 1.37 7.86
C SER A 380 10.10 1.08 8.53
N TYR A 381 10.53 -0.18 8.48
CA TYR A 381 11.77 -0.63 9.10
C TYR A 381 12.69 -1.35 8.10
N ASN A 382 13.89 -0.83 7.95
CA ASN A 382 14.98 -1.39 7.13
C ASN A 382 14.68 -1.48 5.63
N SER A 383 14.01 -0.47 5.06
CA SER A 383 13.77 -0.41 3.62
C SER A 383 15.09 -0.31 2.85
N GLY A 384 15.20 -1.04 1.74
CA GLY A 384 16.39 -1.14 0.90
C GLY A 384 16.63 0.05 -0.02
N ALA A 385 15.59 0.76 -0.47
CA ALA A 385 15.73 2.02 -1.21
C ALA A 385 14.95 3.17 -0.56
N ALA A 386 13.65 2.99 -0.29
CA ALA A 386 12.84 4.03 0.33
C ALA A 386 11.78 3.52 1.31
N CYS A 387 11.48 4.31 2.34
CA CYS A 387 10.33 4.03 3.20
C CYS A 387 9.04 4.44 2.49
N ILE A 388 9.02 5.61 1.86
CA ILE A 388 7.88 6.09 1.08
C ILE A 388 8.33 6.61 -0.29
N SER A 389 7.64 6.17 -1.35
CA SER A 389 7.68 6.73 -2.70
C SER A 389 6.28 7.25 -3.09
N VAL A 390 6.17 8.53 -3.46
CA VAL A 390 4.91 9.18 -3.84
C VAL A 390 4.98 9.71 -5.26
N ASN A 391 4.13 9.18 -6.13
CA ASN A 391 3.95 9.61 -7.51
C ASN A 391 2.56 10.22 -7.78
N GLY A 392 1.58 10.05 -6.88
CA GLY A 392 0.22 10.56 -7.03
C GLY A 392 -0.01 11.94 -6.41
N ASP A 393 -0.91 12.72 -7.01
CA ASP A 393 -1.30 14.05 -6.52
C ASP A 393 -2.11 14.01 -5.21
N GLY A 394 -2.03 15.06 -4.39
CA GLY A 394 -2.88 15.26 -3.22
C GLY A 394 -2.64 14.25 -2.09
N CYS A 395 -1.48 13.60 -2.06
CA CYS A 395 -1.17 12.62 -1.03
C CYS A 395 -0.95 13.28 0.34
N ILE A 396 -1.39 12.61 1.40
CA ILE A 396 -1.24 13.04 2.79
C ILE A 396 -0.42 12.00 3.54
N ILE A 397 0.64 12.43 4.22
CA ILE A 397 1.46 11.59 5.09
C ILE A 397 1.42 12.21 6.49
N SER A 398 0.95 11.48 7.49
CA SER A 398 0.91 11.94 8.88
C SER A 398 1.46 10.89 9.85
N GLU A 399 2.14 11.32 10.91
CA GLU A 399 2.54 10.45 12.03
C GLU A 399 3.31 9.20 11.56
N PHE A 400 4.23 9.39 10.60
CA PHE A 400 4.96 8.30 9.97
C PHE A 400 6.34 8.11 10.58
N TYR A 401 6.74 6.86 10.84
CA TYR A 401 8.12 6.51 11.18
C TYR A 401 8.78 5.78 10.02
N GLY A 402 9.85 6.35 9.46
CA GLY A 402 10.64 5.73 8.39
C GLY A 402 12.07 5.45 8.83
N ASP A 403 12.52 4.21 8.64
CA ASP A 403 13.92 3.80 8.82
C ASP A 403 14.41 3.06 7.55
N SER A 404 15.27 3.73 6.78
CA SER A 404 15.82 3.20 5.52
C SER A 404 17.32 2.94 5.66
N VAL A 405 17.79 1.81 5.11
CA VAL A 405 19.22 1.53 4.93
C VAL A 405 19.73 1.94 3.54
N GLY A 406 18.82 2.42 2.69
CA GLY A 406 19.03 2.71 1.28
C GLY A 406 19.24 4.18 0.94
N PHE A 407 18.75 4.56 -0.25
CA PHE A 407 18.92 5.88 -0.86
C PHE A 407 18.22 7.00 -0.09
N ALA A 408 16.91 6.89 0.14
CA ALA A 408 16.12 8.01 0.66
C ALA A 408 14.91 7.50 1.44
N PRO A 409 14.71 7.85 2.73
CA PRO A 409 13.53 7.43 3.47
C PRO A 409 12.23 7.94 2.84
N LEU A 410 12.27 9.09 2.16
CA LEU A 410 11.12 9.69 1.49
C LEU A 410 11.48 10.18 0.08
N ARG A 411 10.67 9.80 -0.92
CA ARG A 411 10.76 10.29 -2.31
C ARG A 411 9.41 10.79 -2.79
N ILE A 412 9.36 12.03 -3.24
CA ILE A 412 8.20 12.67 -3.85
C ILE A 412 8.55 13.05 -5.28
N TYR A 413 7.91 12.41 -6.25
CA TYR A 413 8.20 12.59 -7.67
C TYR A 413 7.47 13.78 -8.27
N ALA A 414 7.87 14.23 -9.47
CA ALA A 414 7.35 15.43 -10.10
C ALA A 414 5.84 15.43 -10.37
N THR A 415 5.26 14.24 -10.49
CA THR A 415 3.82 14.02 -10.69
C THR A 415 3.00 14.07 -9.40
N ALA A 416 3.61 14.28 -8.22
CA ALA A 416 2.94 14.23 -6.92
C ALA A 416 2.68 15.61 -6.32
N ASN A 417 1.90 16.43 -7.00
CA ASN A 417 1.56 17.79 -6.58
C ASN A 417 0.67 17.82 -5.35
N ASN A 418 0.71 18.92 -4.61
CA ASN A 418 -0.10 19.14 -3.40
C ASN A 418 0.11 18.09 -2.31
N THR A 419 1.30 17.48 -2.26
CA THR A 419 1.64 16.50 -1.22
C THR A 419 1.84 17.19 0.12
N LYS A 420 1.21 16.67 1.19
CA LYS A 420 1.30 17.19 2.55
C LYS A 420 1.92 16.15 3.48
N ILE A 421 2.93 16.55 4.25
CA ILE A 421 3.63 15.73 5.23
C ILE A 421 3.55 16.43 6.59
N SER A 422 3.17 15.69 7.63
CA SER A 422 3.01 16.20 9.00
C SER A 422 3.40 15.17 10.05
N GLY A 423 4.03 15.56 11.16
CA GLY A 423 4.27 14.63 12.28
C GLY A 423 5.22 13.46 11.97
N GLY A 424 6.01 13.54 10.90
CA GLY A 424 6.84 12.44 10.42
C GLY A 424 8.20 12.38 11.13
N THR A 425 8.72 11.19 11.39
CA THR A 425 10.11 10.95 11.78
C THR A 425 10.80 10.12 10.70
N PHE A 426 11.77 10.71 10.01
CA PHE A 426 12.51 10.09 8.92
C PHE A 426 13.96 9.88 9.33
N ILE A 427 14.31 8.62 9.57
CA ILE A 427 15.64 8.16 9.93
C ILE A 427 16.22 7.43 8.73
N TYR A 428 17.49 7.70 8.44
CA TYR A 428 18.25 6.88 7.50
C TYR A 428 19.56 6.39 8.13
N ARG A 429 19.95 5.18 7.74
CA ARG A 429 21.11 4.43 8.21
C ARG A 429 21.94 4.01 7.02
N ALA A 430 22.67 4.95 6.42
CA ALA A 430 23.48 4.61 5.26
C ALA A 430 24.78 3.87 5.68
N PRO A 431 25.14 2.75 5.01
CA PRO A 431 26.51 2.26 5.03
C PRO A 431 27.44 3.29 4.33
N VAL A 432 28.67 3.42 4.82
CA VAL A 432 29.59 4.55 4.56
C VAL A 432 29.95 4.74 3.07
N THR A 433 29.68 3.78 2.19
CA THR A 433 30.27 3.64 0.85
C THR A 433 29.54 4.28 -0.35
N PHE A 434 28.32 4.80 -0.21
CA PHE A 434 27.58 5.43 -1.33
C PHE A 434 27.84 6.94 -1.51
N ASP A 435 27.65 7.49 -2.71
CA ASP A 435 27.77 8.94 -3.00
C ASP A 435 26.96 9.79 -2.01
N LYS A 436 27.65 10.76 -1.38
CA LYS A 436 27.11 11.63 -0.33
C LYS A 436 25.92 12.48 -0.80
N THR A 437 25.80 12.70 -2.11
CA THR A 437 24.75 13.54 -2.70
C THR A 437 23.37 12.87 -2.79
N LEU A 438 23.28 11.54 -2.66
CA LEU A 438 22.06 10.76 -2.91
C LEU A 438 21.21 10.49 -1.66
N ARG A 439 21.63 10.96 -0.48
CA ARG A 439 21.07 10.55 0.82
C ARG A 439 20.15 11.61 1.40
N ALA A 440 19.02 11.87 0.75
CA ALA A 440 18.09 12.92 1.13
C ALA A 440 16.63 12.54 0.97
N CYS A 441 15.72 13.22 1.67
CA CYS A 441 14.33 13.26 1.23
C CYS A 441 14.29 14.03 -0.09
N MET A 442 13.89 13.35 -1.18
CA MET A 442 13.94 13.93 -2.52
C MET A 442 12.57 14.46 -2.93
N PHE A 443 12.48 15.76 -3.22
CA PHE A 443 11.24 16.40 -3.66
C PHE A 443 11.39 16.97 -5.06
N ALA A 444 10.61 16.45 -6.01
CA ALA A 444 10.55 16.92 -7.40
C ALA A 444 9.19 17.51 -7.80
N ALA A 445 8.20 17.50 -6.90
CA ALA A 445 6.82 17.94 -7.17
C ALA A 445 6.63 19.46 -7.16
N ASN A 446 5.61 19.94 -7.88
CA ASN A 446 5.33 21.38 -7.98
C ASN A 446 4.87 22.01 -6.67
N THR A 447 4.26 21.26 -5.76
CA THR A 447 3.83 21.80 -4.45
C THR A 447 3.94 20.74 -3.37
N VAL A 448 4.78 20.99 -2.38
CA VAL A 448 5.00 20.12 -1.22
C VAL A 448 4.95 20.95 0.06
N SER A 449 4.22 20.48 1.06
CA SER A 449 4.21 21.07 2.40
C SER A 449 4.67 20.04 3.41
N VAL A 450 5.64 20.40 4.25
CA VAL A 450 6.20 19.59 5.33
C VAL A 450 6.05 20.36 6.62
N SER A 451 5.48 19.71 7.64
CA SER A 451 5.27 20.31 8.96
C SER A 451 5.59 19.36 10.09
N ASN A 452 5.97 19.87 11.27
CA ASN A 452 6.08 19.07 12.51
C ASN A 452 6.89 17.77 12.32
N SER A 453 7.97 17.79 11.53
CA SER A 453 8.68 16.59 11.11
C SER A 453 10.15 16.61 11.51
N VAL A 454 10.69 15.43 11.80
CA VAL A 454 12.10 15.23 12.20
C VAL A 454 12.83 14.48 11.11
N PHE A 455 13.97 15.02 10.68
CA PHE A 455 14.90 14.42 9.73
C PHE A 455 16.22 14.13 10.42
N LYS A 456 16.65 12.86 10.40
CA LYS A 456 17.87 12.41 11.10
C LYS A 456 18.68 11.39 10.30
N ASN A 457 20.00 11.49 10.38
CA ASN A 457 20.91 10.40 9.98
C ASN A 457 21.65 9.83 11.18
N THR A 458 21.79 8.51 11.26
CA THR A 458 22.65 7.90 12.27
C THR A 458 24.14 7.94 11.93
N SER A 459 24.52 8.17 10.67
CA SER A 459 25.92 8.23 10.23
C SER A 459 26.51 9.65 10.17
N GLY A 460 25.74 10.69 10.46
CA GLY A 460 26.20 12.09 10.42
C GLY A 460 26.47 12.65 9.00
N GLN A 461 26.27 11.85 7.96
CA GLN A 461 26.47 12.25 6.55
C GLN A 461 25.14 12.68 5.90
N GLY A 462 25.12 13.09 4.62
CA GLY A 462 23.88 13.23 3.83
C GLY A 462 23.04 14.49 4.10
N THR A 463 21.94 14.64 3.36
CA THR A 463 21.11 15.86 3.34
C THR A 463 19.73 15.58 3.93
N GLY A 464 19.13 16.50 4.69
CA GLY A 464 17.77 16.33 5.18
C GLY A 464 16.75 16.32 4.05
N ILE A 465 16.63 17.46 3.35
CA ILE A 465 15.76 17.62 2.17
C ILE A 465 16.60 18.08 0.97
N ARG A 466 16.44 17.39 -0.16
CA ARG A 466 16.95 17.82 -1.47
C ARG A 466 15.78 18.08 -2.41
N ALA A 467 15.66 19.33 -2.83
CA ALA A 467 14.65 19.79 -3.77
C ALA A 467 15.21 19.78 -5.20
N LEU A 468 14.39 19.40 -6.18
CA LEU A 468 14.70 19.28 -7.61
C LEU A 468 13.58 19.89 -8.47
N GLY A 469 13.92 20.66 -9.50
CA GLY A 469 12.95 21.13 -10.50
C GLY A 469 12.00 22.26 -10.03
N ALA A 470 10.83 22.37 -10.66
CA ALA A 470 9.86 23.41 -10.34
C ALA A 470 9.16 23.11 -9.00
N ILE A 471 9.27 24.00 -8.02
CA ILE A 471 8.87 23.71 -6.65
C ILE A 471 8.23 24.93 -5.96
N LYS A 472 7.09 24.68 -5.34
CA LYS A 472 6.53 25.45 -4.22
C LYS A 472 6.66 24.62 -2.94
N LEU A 473 7.72 24.88 -2.16
CA LEU A 473 8.04 24.11 -0.96
C LEU A 473 7.70 24.94 0.28
N ASN A 474 6.93 24.37 1.21
CA ASN A 474 6.71 24.94 2.53
C ASN A 474 7.24 23.97 3.59
N ILE A 475 8.18 24.41 4.42
CA ILE A 475 8.74 23.67 5.55
C ILE A 475 8.43 24.49 6.80
N SER A 476 7.75 23.89 7.77
CA SER A 476 7.35 24.56 9.01
C SER A 476 7.55 23.65 10.22
N ASP A 477 8.01 24.19 11.34
CA ASP A 477 8.09 23.44 12.61
C ASP A 477 8.86 22.10 12.48
N CYS A 478 9.93 22.09 11.67
CA CYS A 478 10.72 20.90 11.38
C CYS A 478 12.08 20.91 12.09
N ASP A 479 12.53 19.72 12.48
CA ASP A 479 13.83 19.49 13.10
C ASP A 479 14.75 18.69 12.16
N PHE A 480 15.94 19.21 11.91
CA PHE A 480 17.00 18.57 11.13
C PHE A 480 18.19 18.32 12.04
N LYS A 481 18.55 17.06 12.31
CA LYS A 481 19.55 16.69 13.32
C LYS A 481 20.49 15.60 12.82
N ASP A 482 21.76 15.67 13.22
CA ASP A 482 22.77 14.67 12.89
C ASP A 482 22.95 14.47 11.36
N LEU A 483 22.85 15.53 10.57
CA LEU A 483 23.01 15.49 9.10
C LEU A 483 24.31 16.18 8.66
N GLU A 484 24.74 15.96 7.43
CA GLU A 484 25.79 16.79 6.79
C GLU A 484 25.21 18.11 6.32
N TYR A 485 24.04 18.05 5.65
CA TYR A 485 23.34 19.21 5.11
C TYR A 485 21.89 19.25 5.58
N GLY A 486 21.35 20.45 5.86
CA GLY A 486 19.95 20.60 6.28
C GLY A 486 19.00 20.53 5.08
N VAL A 487 18.92 21.63 4.33
CA VAL A 487 18.08 21.75 3.13
C VAL A 487 18.94 22.17 1.94
N SER A 488 18.77 21.51 0.81
CA SER A 488 19.51 21.78 -0.43
C SER A 488 18.55 21.94 -1.61
N PHE A 489 18.75 23.01 -2.37
CA PHE A 489 18.08 23.26 -3.65
C PHE A 489 19.09 23.08 -4.78
N ASP A 490 18.81 22.15 -5.68
CA ASP A 490 19.68 21.86 -6.82
C ASP A 490 19.60 22.95 -7.90
N ALA A 491 20.59 23.00 -8.78
CA ALA A 491 20.75 24.03 -9.81
C ALA A 491 19.56 24.12 -10.78
N SER A 492 18.78 23.05 -10.91
CA SER A 492 17.56 22.98 -11.72
C SER A 492 16.31 23.54 -11.03
N CYS A 493 16.40 23.97 -9.77
CA CYS A 493 15.25 24.41 -9.01
C CYS A 493 14.71 25.77 -9.49
N ILE A 494 13.39 25.86 -9.63
CA ILE A 494 12.67 27.09 -9.98
C ILE A 494 11.48 27.25 -9.05
N GLY A 495 11.22 28.47 -8.56
CA GLY A 495 10.00 28.76 -7.82
C GLY A 495 10.23 29.40 -6.45
N VAL A 496 9.46 28.98 -5.45
CA VAL A 496 9.43 29.61 -4.13
C VAL A 496 9.50 28.55 -3.04
N ALA A 497 10.42 28.75 -2.10
CA ALA A 497 10.48 27.97 -0.87
C ALA A 497 10.24 28.87 0.35
N LEU A 498 9.49 28.37 1.32
CA LEU A 498 9.34 28.95 2.65
C LEU A 498 9.84 27.94 3.68
N ILE A 499 10.71 28.38 4.57
CA ILE A 499 11.21 27.63 5.73
C ILE A 499 10.89 28.50 6.95
N GLU A 500 9.99 28.04 7.83
CA GLU A 500 9.58 28.80 9.01
C GLU A 500 9.65 27.95 10.30
N ASN A 501 9.90 28.59 11.44
CA ASN A 501 9.88 27.99 12.79
C ASN A 501 10.66 26.68 12.93
N SER A 502 11.73 26.50 12.15
CA SER A 502 12.45 25.22 12.08
C SER A 502 13.78 25.28 12.84
N PHE A 503 14.29 24.11 13.21
CA PHE A 503 15.62 23.93 13.81
C PHE A 503 16.50 23.09 12.90
N ILE A 504 17.61 23.67 12.45
CA ILE A 504 18.59 23.00 11.58
C ILE A 504 19.91 22.88 12.34
N ASP A 505 20.34 21.66 12.64
CA ASP A 505 21.61 21.36 13.33
C ASP A 505 22.40 20.29 12.57
N VAL A 506 23.44 20.73 11.86
CA VAL A 506 24.15 19.93 10.85
C VAL A 506 25.66 20.14 10.88
N SER A 507 26.42 19.14 10.43
CA SER A 507 27.88 19.14 10.49
C SER A 507 28.56 19.95 9.38
N ASN A 508 27.87 20.25 8.28
CA ASN A 508 28.41 21.04 7.17
C ASN A 508 27.57 22.29 6.90
N ASP A 509 26.72 22.32 5.87
CA ASP A 509 25.95 23.52 5.52
C ASP A 509 24.46 23.40 5.90
N GLY A 510 23.92 24.40 6.59
CA GLY A 510 22.52 24.42 7.02
C GLY A 510 21.54 24.49 5.85
N LEU A 511 21.67 25.51 5.02
CA LEU A 511 20.89 25.72 3.80
C LEU A 511 21.83 25.95 2.61
N ILE A 512 21.64 25.19 1.53
CA ILE A 512 22.34 25.40 0.26
C ILE A 512 21.32 25.70 -0.84
N CYS A 513 21.59 26.76 -1.60
CA CYS A 513 20.81 27.11 -2.77
C CYS A 513 21.70 27.24 -3.99
N PHE A 514 21.62 26.29 -4.92
CA PHE A 514 22.22 26.40 -6.24
C PHE A 514 21.18 26.99 -7.20
N GLY A 515 21.35 28.24 -7.65
CA GLY A 515 20.40 28.90 -8.53
C GLY A 515 20.99 29.18 -9.90
N ASN A 516 20.68 28.34 -10.89
CA ASN A 516 20.82 28.74 -12.29
C ASN A 516 19.53 29.38 -12.83
N PHE A 517 18.43 29.22 -12.11
CA PHE A 517 17.10 29.71 -12.45
C PHE A 517 16.49 30.52 -11.30
N PRO A 518 15.44 31.32 -11.55
CA PRO A 518 14.78 32.11 -10.51
C PRO A 518 14.23 31.23 -9.38
N LEU A 519 14.89 31.29 -8.22
CA LEU A 519 14.47 30.60 -7.00
C LEU A 519 14.50 31.60 -5.85
N THR A 520 13.36 31.79 -5.18
CA THR A 520 13.25 32.62 -3.98
C THR A 520 13.05 31.76 -2.75
N VAL A 521 13.96 31.84 -1.78
CA VAL A 521 13.88 31.11 -0.51
C VAL A 521 13.61 32.09 0.64
N ALA A 522 12.45 32.01 1.25
CA ALA A 522 12.14 32.74 2.47
C ALA A 522 12.49 31.87 3.69
N VAL A 523 13.31 32.38 4.61
CA VAL A 523 13.68 31.70 5.86
C VAL A 523 13.26 32.59 7.03
N LYS A 524 12.33 32.11 7.85
CA LYS A 524 11.70 32.90 8.92
C LYS A 524 11.79 32.20 10.26
N LYS A 525 12.07 32.94 11.34
CA LYS A 525 12.02 32.42 12.73
C LYS A 525 12.73 31.08 12.92
N THR A 526 13.79 30.84 12.15
CA THR A 526 14.48 29.55 12.06
C THR A 526 15.82 29.66 12.76
N LYS A 527 16.19 28.62 13.50
CA LYS A 527 17.49 28.51 14.16
C LYS A 527 18.36 27.52 13.37
N ILE A 528 19.52 27.98 12.93
CA ILE A 528 20.49 27.23 12.14
C ILE A 528 21.80 27.14 12.93
N SER A 529 22.29 25.92 13.13
CA SER A 529 23.57 25.54 13.70
C SER A 529 24.28 24.67 12.66
N ALA A 530 25.39 25.15 12.12
CA ALA A 530 26.08 24.50 11.00
C ALA A 530 27.59 24.40 11.27
N GLY A 531 28.19 23.23 11.05
CA GLY A 531 29.64 23.07 11.26
C GLY A 531 30.50 23.85 10.25
N ARG A 532 29.96 24.21 9.08
CA ARG A 532 30.64 25.02 8.07
C ARG A 532 29.88 26.30 7.75
N ARG A 533 28.82 26.27 6.92
CA ARG A 533 28.07 27.49 6.55
C ARG A 533 26.62 27.43 7.01
N GLY A 534 26.11 28.53 7.57
CA GLY A 534 24.69 28.56 7.95
C GLY A 534 23.78 28.56 6.73
N ILE A 535 23.90 29.58 5.88
CA ILE A 535 23.16 29.72 4.62
C ILE A 535 24.16 30.01 3.51
N ASN A 536 24.13 29.22 2.44
CA ASN A 536 25.03 29.35 1.30
C ASN A 536 24.23 29.48 -0.01
N LEU A 537 24.25 30.67 -0.60
CA LEU A 537 23.62 30.98 -1.88
C LEU A 537 24.68 31.01 -2.97
N TYR A 538 24.52 30.18 -3.99
CA TYR A 538 25.45 30.07 -5.11
C TYR A 538 24.68 30.05 -6.43
N SER A 539 25.08 30.90 -7.38
CA SER A 539 24.69 30.79 -8.79
C SER A 539 25.92 30.42 -9.58
N SER A 540 25.78 29.48 -10.52
CA SER A 540 26.88 29.13 -11.43
C SER A 540 26.82 29.88 -12.76
N GLY A 541 25.72 30.61 -13.01
CA GLY A 541 25.43 31.25 -14.29
C GLY A 541 25.81 32.73 -14.39
N GLY A 542 26.42 33.35 -13.38
CA GLY A 542 26.72 34.79 -13.39
C GLY A 542 25.49 35.71 -13.28
N LEU A 543 24.28 35.14 -13.21
CA LEU A 543 23.02 35.84 -12.98
C LEU A 543 22.61 35.66 -11.52
N ALA A 544 22.12 36.74 -10.89
CA ALA A 544 21.63 36.74 -9.50
C ALA A 544 20.28 36.01 -9.34
N SER A 545 20.20 34.76 -9.82
CA SER A 545 18.97 33.99 -9.96
C SER A 545 18.50 33.35 -8.65
N ALA A 546 19.40 33.11 -7.69
CA ALA A 546 19.04 32.72 -6.34
C ALA A 546 18.77 33.96 -5.48
N ALA A 547 17.58 34.05 -4.89
CA ALA A 547 17.21 35.07 -3.93
C ALA A 547 16.87 34.44 -2.58
N ALA A 548 17.32 35.04 -1.47
CA ALA A 548 16.89 34.62 -0.12
C ALA A 548 16.35 35.79 0.71
N HIS A 549 15.21 35.58 1.36
CA HIS A 549 14.59 36.53 2.28
C HIS A 549 14.69 35.98 3.70
N ILE A 550 15.54 36.55 4.53
CA ILE A 550 15.82 36.05 5.87
C ILE A 550 15.19 36.98 6.91
N GLU A 551 14.40 36.41 7.82
CA GLU A 551 13.62 37.17 8.79
C GLU A 551 13.63 36.53 10.19
N ASN A 552 14.08 37.26 11.21
CA ASN A 552 14.06 36.80 12.62
C ASN A 552 14.78 35.45 12.84
N CYS A 553 15.87 35.19 12.13
CA CYS A 553 16.63 33.95 12.22
C CYS A 553 17.85 34.07 13.14
N THR A 554 18.24 32.96 13.77
CA THR A 554 19.52 32.82 14.47
C THR A 554 20.38 31.82 13.73
N VAL A 555 21.55 32.25 13.26
CA VAL A 555 22.48 31.44 12.47
C VAL A 555 23.82 31.37 13.20
N SER A 556 24.27 30.17 13.53
CA SER A 556 25.59 29.90 14.07
C SER A 556 26.32 28.96 13.14
N ALA A 557 27.50 29.33 12.67
CA ALA A 557 28.26 28.57 11.71
C ALA A 557 29.73 28.45 12.14
N GLY A 558 30.39 27.33 11.80
CA GLY A 558 31.81 27.16 12.05
C GLY A 558 32.67 28.08 11.19
N ALA A 559 32.34 28.17 9.90
CA ALA A 559 32.90 29.13 8.96
C ALA A 559 31.94 30.32 8.79
N ASP A 560 31.36 30.52 7.61
CA ASP A 560 30.54 31.70 7.34
C ASP A 560 29.08 31.50 7.78
N GLY A 561 28.51 32.49 8.47
CA GLY A 561 27.10 32.45 8.86
C GLY A 561 26.18 32.47 7.64
N ILE A 562 26.24 33.53 6.83
CA ILE A 562 25.50 33.66 5.58
C ILE A 562 26.49 33.99 4.45
N THR A 563 26.51 33.21 3.39
CA THR A 563 27.33 33.43 2.19
C THR A 563 26.46 33.62 0.97
N SER A 564 26.74 34.65 0.16
CA SER A 564 26.18 34.83 -1.19
C SER A 564 27.31 34.95 -2.20
N GLY A 565 27.45 33.96 -3.09
CA GLY A 565 28.48 33.92 -4.13
C GLY A 565 28.14 34.74 -5.37
N GLN A 566 26.87 34.73 -5.78
CA GLN A 566 26.28 35.36 -6.97
C GLN A 566 24.74 35.36 -6.86
N GLY A 567 24.17 36.10 -5.90
CA GLY A 567 22.73 36.03 -5.60
C GLY A 567 22.17 37.27 -4.90
N SER A 568 20.85 37.33 -4.77
CA SER A 568 20.16 38.44 -4.09
C SER A 568 19.82 38.04 -2.64
N LEU A 569 20.16 38.90 -1.69
CA LEU A 569 19.94 38.67 -0.26
C LEU A 569 19.09 39.81 0.32
N ILE A 570 17.94 39.47 0.89
CA ILE A 570 17.09 40.42 1.61
C ILE A 570 17.10 40.03 3.10
N LEU A 571 17.58 40.94 3.94
CA LEU A 571 17.77 40.73 5.37
C LEU A 571 16.83 41.66 6.15
N ASN A 572 15.79 41.09 6.75
CA ASN A 572 14.81 41.85 7.52
C ASN A 572 14.83 41.44 9.00
N ASN A 573 14.70 42.44 9.88
CA ASN A 573 14.63 42.26 11.33
C ASN A 573 15.93 41.71 11.96
N LYS A 574 15.86 41.22 13.20
CA LYS A 574 17.02 40.82 13.99
C LYS A 574 17.61 39.52 13.47
N ILE A 575 18.84 39.57 12.95
CA ILE A 575 19.60 38.40 12.51
C ILE A 575 20.85 38.30 13.39
N ASN A 576 20.97 37.20 14.13
CA ASN A 576 22.18 36.89 14.88
C ASN A 576 22.98 35.88 14.06
N SER A 577 24.11 36.31 13.50
CA SER A 577 24.98 35.46 12.67
C SER A 577 26.38 35.40 13.27
N THR A 578 26.79 34.23 13.78
CA THR A 578 28.10 34.05 14.42
C THR A 578 28.94 33.02 13.68
N ALA A 579 30.15 33.43 13.30
CA ALA A 579 31.23 32.55 12.87
C ALA A 579 32.11 32.20 14.07
N THR A 580 32.56 30.94 14.20
CA THR A 580 33.45 30.54 15.31
C THR A 580 34.93 30.54 14.95
N ARG A 581 35.28 30.43 13.66
CA ARG A 581 36.67 30.53 13.20
C ARG A 581 37.10 31.99 12.99
N SER A 582 38.37 32.26 13.24
CA SER A 582 38.97 33.59 13.09
C SER A 582 39.08 34.09 11.64
N ASP A 583 38.99 33.19 10.66
CA ASP A 583 39.05 33.48 9.21
C ASP A 583 37.67 33.60 8.56
N SER A 584 36.62 33.69 9.37
CA SER A 584 35.25 33.48 8.93
C SER A 584 34.33 34.66 9.26
N HIS A 585 33.21 34.76 8.53
CA HIS A 585 32.39 35.97 8.49
C HIS A 585 30.98 35.71 9.00
N GLY A 586 30.40 36.67 9.73
CA GLY A 586 28.97 36.61 10.02
C GLY A 586 28.14 36.63 8.73
N ILE A 587 28.50 37.52 7.79
CA ILE A 587 27.94 37.60 6.44
C ILE A 587 29.09 37.80 5.44
N SER A 588 29.18 36.93 4.43
CA SER A 588 30.14 37.00 3.33
C SER A 588 29.40 37.23 2.00
N LEU A 589 29.65 38.37 1.35
CA LEU A 589 29.08 38.71 0.05
C LEU A 589 30.19 38.71 -0.99
N LYS A 590 30.07 37.85 -2.01
CA LYS A 590 31.04 37.68 -3.09
C LYS A 590 30.36 37.91 -4.44
N GLY A 591 31.14 38.22 -5.47
CA GLY A 591 30.67 38.38 -6.84
C GLY A 591 29.57 39.44 -7.01
N HIS A 592 28.64 39.18 -7.94
CA HIS A 592 27.47 40.01 -8.22
C HIS A 592 26.34 39.75 -7.19
N SER A 593 26.59 40.07 -5.92
CA SER A 593 25.60 39.91 -4.86
C SER A 593 24.94 41.25 -4.50
N GLU A 594 23.63 41.23 -4.25
CA GLU A 594 22.87 42.40 -3.77
C GLU A 594 22.36 42.13 -2.36
N ALA A 595 22.50 43.10 -1.45
CA ALA A 595 22.00 43.01 -0.08
C ALA A 595 21.09 44.19 0.26
N SER A 596 19.90 43.94 0.80
CA SER A 596 18.97 45.00 1.22
C SER A 596 18.17 44.64 2.47
N GLY A 597 17.78 45.64 3.27
CA GLY A 597 16.82 45.51 4.36
C GLY A 597 17.17 46.30 5.63
N ASN A 598 16.32 46.20 6.65
CA ASN A 598 16.48 46.87 7.94
C ASN A 598 16.94 45.83 8.96
N THR A 599 18.25 45.68 9.14
CA THR A 599 18.83 44.69 10.07
C THR A 599 19.40 45.39 11.30
N VAL A 600 19.10 44.85 12.49
CA VAL A 600 19.80 45.13 13.75
C VAL A 600 20.42 43.81 14.19
N GLY A 601 21.71 43.60 13.92
CA GLY A 601 22.40 42.33 14.15
C GLY A 601 23.72 42.50 14.90
N LEU A 602 23.99 41.59 15.84
CA LEU A 602 25.28 41.44 16.52
C LEU A 602 26.16 40.55 15.65
N PHE A 603 27.19 41.13 15.03
CA PHE A 603 28.14 40.41 14.17
C PHE A 603 29.48 40.31 14.89
N LYS A 604 29.98 39.08 15.08
CA LYS A 604 31.22 38.87 15.83
C LYS A 604 32.47 39.00 14.95
N TYR A 605 32.36 38.82 13.62
CA TYR A 605 33.49 38.93 12.68
C TYR A 605 33.07 39.45 11.29
N ASN A 606 34.01 40.19 10.69
CA ASN A 606 33.97 41.12 9.54
C ASN A 606 33.05 40.81 8.34
N TYR A 607 32.63 41.88 7.64
CA TYR A 607 32.19 41.85 6.25
C TYR A 607 33.42 41.85 5.33
N VAL A 608 33.47 40.99 4.31
CA VAL A 608 34.49 41.06 3.26
C VAL A 608 33.80 41.21 1.91
N TYR A 609 34.20 42.26 1.18
CA TYR A 609 33.82 42.52 -0.20
C TYR A 609 34.99 42.14 -1.10
N GLU A 610 34.80 41.20 -2.02
CA GLU A 610 35.85 40.77 -2.96
C GLU A 610 35.86 41.60 -4.26
N ASP A 611 34.78 42.34 -4.60
CA ASP A 611 34.74 43.26 -5.76
C ASP A 611 33.73 44.42 -5.55
N PRO A 612 34.18 45.63 -5.15
CA PRO A 612 33.28 46.75 -4.84
C PRO A 612 32.59 47.36 -6.07
N ALA A 613 33.04 47.07 -7.31
CA ALA A 613 32.44 47.64 -8.52
C ALA A 613 31.10 46.98 -8.92
N LYS A 614 30.74 45.88 -8.27
CA LYS A 614 29.59 45.02 -8.64
C LYS A 614 28.54 44.90 -7.53
N PHE A 615 28.54 45.84 -6.60
CA PHE A 615 27.80 45.75 -5.34
C PHE A 615 26.88 46.96 -5.11
N SER A 616 25.68 46.73 -4.55
CA SER A 616 24.77 47.80 -4.11
C SER A 616 24.13 47.47 -2.75
N ILE A 617 24.12 48.45 -1.84
CA ILE A 617 23.31 48.47 -0.60
C ILE A 617 22.28 49.56 -0.78
N SER A 618 21.00 49.20 -0.67
CA SER A 618 19.90 50.14 -0.93
C SER A 618 19.20 50.67 0.33
N ARG A 619 19.52 50.17 1.55
CA ARG A 619 18.86 50.57 2.82
C ARG A 619 19.79 50.51 4.05
N ASN A 620 19.40 51.21 5.13
CA ASN A 620 20.13 51.33 6.41
C ASN A 620 20.33 49.96 7.10
N ILE A 621 21.51 49.36 6.96
CA ILE A 621 21.92 48.18 7.72
C ILE A 621 22.65 48.67 8.98
N SER A 622 22.03 48.56 10.15
CA SER A 622 22.68 48.89 11.42
C SER A 622 23.50 47.70 11.91
N ILE A 623 24.81 47.79 11.75
CA ILE A 623 25.78 46.77 12.18
C ILE A 623 26.24 47.10 13.60
N SER A 624 25.85 46.30 14.59
CA SER A 624 26.50 46.32 15.91
C SER A 624 27.61 45.25 15.91
N ALA A 625 28.81 45.62 15.47
CA ALA A 625 29.97 44.75 15.49
C ALA A 625 30.83 44.98 16.75
N VAL A 626 31.47 43.93 17.25
CA VAL A 626 32.40 44.01 18.39
C VAL A 626 33.84 44.27 17.94
N GLU A 627 34.18 44.04 16.66
CA GLU A 627 35.50 44.34 16.07
C GLU A 627 35.39 44.87 14.62
N THR A 628 36.36 45.71 14.22
CA THR A 628 36.41 46.56 13.02
C THR A 628 36.46 45.82 11.68
N GLY A 629 35.57 46.18 10.75
CA GLY A 629 35.53 45.69 9.36
C GLY A 629 36.81 45.98 8.55
N TYR A 630 37.20 45.03 7.69
CA TYR A 630 38.34 45.15 6.77
C TYR A 630 37.86 45.10 5.31
N PHE A 631 38.09 46.18 4.56
CA PHE A 631 38.08 46.13 3.09
C PHE A 631 39.46 45.65 2.63
N ARG A 632 39.55 44.62 1.78
CA ARG A 632 40.81 44.27 1.12
C ARG A 632 41.17 45.36 0.11
N PRO A 633 42.26 46.12 0.29
CA PRO A 633 42.68 47.11 -0.68
C PRO A 633 43.37 46.39 -1.85
N GLY A 634 42.74 46.42 -3.01
CA GLY A 634 43.26 45.79 -4.22
C GLY A 634 42.47 46.24 -5.44
N GLU A 635 42.60 47.53 -5.77
CA GLU A 635 42.53 48.18 -7.09
C GLU A 635 42.03 49.63 -6.95
N ASP A 636 42.91 50.56 -7.34
CA ASP A 636 42.68 52.00 -7.32
C ASP A 636 41.51 52.44 -8.21
N LYS A 637 40.30 52.52 -7.64
CA LYS A 637 39.26 53.44 -8.14
C LYS A 637 38.59 54.15 -6.97
N LYS A 638 38.61 55.48 -7.03
CA LYS A 638 38.02 56.43 -6.07
C LYS A 638 36.56 56.09 -5.75
N VAL A 639 36.32 55.34 -4.66
CA VAL A 639 35.00 55.27 -4.03
C VAL A 639 34.81 56.57 -3.24
N LYS A 640 33.81 57.38 -3.64
CA LYS A 640 33.48 58.63 -2.97
C LYS A 640 33.05 58.34 -1.53
N LYS A 641 33.79 58.92 -0.58
CA LYS A 641 33.67 58.88 0.89
C LYS A 641 32.30 59.33 1.47
N LYS A 642 31.25 59.54 0.67
CA LYS A 642 29.99 60.20 1.11
C LYS A 642 28.91 59.24 1.62
N ASN A 643 29.08 57.92 1.51
CA ASN A 643 28.06 56.94 1.91
C ASN A 643 28.46 56.06 3.12
N LEU A 644 29.53 56.39 3.84
CA LEU A 644 30.07 55.56 4.94
C LEU A 644 29.71 56.05 6.35
N GLU A 645 28.92 57.13 6.49
CA GLU A 645 28.50 57.68 7.81
C GLU A 645 26.99 57.52 8.11
N LYS A 646 26.31 56.53 7.55
CA LYS A 646 24.94 56.16 7.98
C LYS A 646 24.77 54.66 8.13
#